data_AF-A0A8S8YPC6-F1
#
_entry.id   AF-A0A8S8YPC6-F1
#
_cell.length_a   1.000
_cell.length_b   1.000
_cell.length_c   1.000
_cell.angle_alpha   90.00
_cell.angle_beta   90.00
_cell.angle_gamma   90.00
#
_symmetry.space_group_name_H-M   'P 1'
#
loop_
_entity.id
_entity.type
_entity.pdbx_description
1 polymer ?
#
loop_
_entity_poly.entity_id
_entity_poly.type
_entity_poly.pdbx_seq_one_letter_code
_entity_poly.pdbx_strand_id
1 'polypeptide(L)'
;MAFGETNIPFWEESGHSCRVCSVTGLRFWSRDENRTTSGDTVEDSYTFIGNPIIKGFPMRGKELKDAMRETFLDYFEQRGHARIDPYPVLARWRDDIHLTIASIADFQPHVTSGLVPPPANPLGISQPCIRLTDVAAVGRSGRHLTTFEMMAHHAFNRPDDGDVIYWIDQCVRYCDDMLVNTFGIEPADITYIENPWSGGGNAGPALEVIVGGLELATLVFMNLEEHEDGDVEIKGLRYREMPLQIIDTGYGLERFCWAAAGTSTIYEAIYPESVGWLKQIAGFDSMVEGLGLGVDTDDLLAELSQLAGILNIDVGTDVDSLYQRLVERLGDGGVDISVSDLKRLTEPLSSIYAIPDHMHAICNMLGDGLVPSNAKAGYLVRMMARRVCRMKGDLGIDVSLRDLAAHHIDTHLDMDGFVQSRDGILIILDLEEARYHEMLRKGEAAVRTALRELPQDAYNAPDEVLFRLAEERGLNPEMVVSIARKLGWENLSVRVGFAADMAARNAERTKAAAKGKEKGQIFHTNFPSTRQDYYSDTSQTEFSAVVLDCKPLTKAQIDSLNLSSEVVELPTHCVVLDSTLFYPEGGGQLGDQGSLGTTRVVDTRIESGVIYHLTNSSVEEGDITGKIDWERRRQTNGSSHRSPHRRRKCPCYTRSTHLASRFEQGWAICKN
;
A
#
# COMPACT_ATOMS: atom_id res chain seq x y z
N MET A 1 11.01 27.02 13.28
CA MET A 1 10.49 27.41 11.97
C MET A 1 9.18 26.70 11.78
N ALA A 2 8.16 27.32 11.18
CA ALA A 2 7.05 26.56 10.64
C ALA A 2 7.65 25.64 9.58
N PHE A 3 7.69 24.33 9.85
CA PHE A 3 8.10 23.35 8.85
C PHE A 3 7.12 23.47 7.69
N GLY A 4 7.57 23.91 6.52
CA GLY A 4 6.69 24.02 5.35
C GLY A 4 6.65 25.36 4.62
N GLU A 5 7.09 26.48 5.21
CA GLU A 5 7.02 27.78 4.51
C GLU A 5 8.01 27.82 3.34
N THR A 6 7.48 27.93 2.12
CA THR A 6 8.25 28.00 0.89
C THR A 6 7.82 29.22 0.08
N ASN A 7 8.79 29.94 -0.48
CA ASN A 7 8.52 31.10 -1.31
C ASN A 7 8.00 30.63 -2.68
N ILE A 8 6.75 30.96 -3.00
CA ILE A 8 6.07 30.59 -4.24
C ILE A 8 5.64 31.89 -4.93
N PRO A 9 6.48 32.46 -5.82
CA PRO A 9 6.17 33.68 -6.56
C PRO A 9 4.80 33.68 -7.27
N PHE A 10 4.36 32.51 -7.73
CA PHE A 10 3.07 32.35 -8.38
C PHE A 10 1.89 32.87 -7.55
N TRP A 11 1.96 32.85 -6.23
CA TRP A 11 0.89 33.37 -5.38
C TRP A 11 0.60 34.85 -5.63
N GLU A 12 1.64 35.69 -5.69
CA GLU A 12 1.47 37.12 -5.97
C GLU A 12 1.03 37.35 -7.42
N GLU A 13 1.64 36.63 -8.37
CA GLU A 13 1.35 36.78 -9.80
C GLU A 13 -0.09 36.43 -10.17
N SER A 14 -0.68 35.47 -9.48
CA SER A 14 -2.02 34.95 -9.77
C SER A 14 -3.10 35.44 -8.80
N GLY A 15 -2.77 36.40 -7.93
CA GLY A 15 -3.70 37.05 -7.02
C GLY A 15 -4.15 36.19 -5.83
N HIS A 16 -3.36 35.19 -5.42
CA HIS A 16 -3.64 34.45 -4.20
C HIS A 16 -3.33 35.27 -2.96
N SER A 17 -4.17 35.16 -1.95
CA SER A 17 -3.94 35.70 -0.61
C SER A 17 -3.77 34.56 0.39
N CYS A 18 -2.72 34.63 1.23
CA CYS A 18 -2.55 33.71 2.35
C CYS A 18 -3.51 34.09 3.47
N ARG A 19 -4.24 33.11 3.99
CA ARG A 19 -5.24 33.23 5.04
C ARG A 19 -5.04 32.17 6.10
N VAL A 20 -5.72 32.34 7.22
CA VAL A 20 -5.78 31.36 8.31
C VAL A 20 -7.22 30.88 8.42
N CYS A 21 -7.43 29.58 8.33
CA CYS A 21 -8.74 28.97 8.44
C CYS A 21 -9.35 29.25 9.82
N SER A 22 -10.57 29.78 9.85
CA SER A 22 -11.29 30.08 11.10
C SER A 22 -11.62 28.85 11.94
N VAL A 23 -11.66 27.66 11.32
CA VAL A 23 -12.03 26.40 11.97
C VAL A 23 -10.80 25.60 12.43
N THR A 24 -9.85 25.35 11.53
CA THR A 24 -8.68 24.49 11.80
C THR A 24 -7.44 25.26 12.27
N GLY A 25 -7.39 26.57 12.01
CA GLY A 25 -6.19 27.39 12.23
C GLY A 25 -5.06 27.13 11.24
N LEU A 26 -5.26 26.26 10.25
CA LEU A 26 -4.28 26.00 9.19
C LEU A 26 -4.19 27.19 8.23
N ARG A 27 -3.00 27.40 7.66
CA ARG A 27 -2.79 28.39 6.61
C ARG A 27 -3.25 27.83 5.28
N PHE A 28 -3.87 28.68 4.47
CA PHE A 28 -4.28 28.32 3.12
C PHE A 28 -4.20 29.52 2.17
N TRP A 29 -4.05 29.24 0.88
CA TRP A 29 -4.01 30.22 -0.19
C TRP A 29 -5.29 30.14 -1.01
N SER A 30 -5.88 31.29 -1.33
CA SER A 30 -7.08 31.38 -2.17
C SER A 30 -7.12 32.70 -2.93
N ARG A 31 -7.75 32.68 -4.10
CA ARG A 31 -8.11 33.88 -4.88
C ARG A 31 -9.43 34.53 -4.44
N ASP A 32 -10.21 33.87 -3.59
CA ASP A 32 -11.42 34.45 -2.99
C ASP A 32 -11.06 35.32 -1.78
N GLU A 33 -11.24 36.64 -1.94
CA GLU A 33 -10.97 37.62 -0.89
C GLU A 33 -11.93 37.55 0.31
N ASN A 34 -13.04 36.82 0.21
CA ASN A 34 -14.03 36.71 1.28
C ASN A 34 -13.98 35.37 2.01
N ARG A 35 -13.23 34.39 1.49
CA ARG A 35 -13.15 33.05 2.07
C ARG A 35 -12.49 33.06 3.45
N THR A 36 -13.15 32.44 4.44
CA THR A 36 -12.67 32.32 5.83
C THR A 36 -12.28 30.89 6.22
N THR A 37 -12.79 29.89 5.50
CA THR A 37 -12.51 28.46 5.70
C THR A 37 -11.56 27.92 4.62
N SER A 38 -10.84 26.85 4.92
CA SER A 38 -9.86 26.28 3.98
C SER A 38 -10.52 25.48 2.85
N GLY A 39 -11.81 25.16 2.95
CA GLY A 39 -12.51 24.31 2.00
C GLY A 39 -12.58 22.84 2.41
N ASP A 40 -11.83 22.41 3.43
CA ASP A 40 -11.87 21.04 3.96
C ASP A 40 -12.05 21.08 5.48
N THR A 41 -13.28 21.39 5.91
CA THR A 41 -13.65 21.52 7.32
C THR A 41 -15.08 21.05 7.56
N VAL A 42 -15.49 20.97 8.83
CA VAL A 42 -16.87 20.64 9.19
C VAL A 42 -17.91 21.69 8.78
N GLU A 43 -17.46 22.89 8.39
CA GLU A 43 -18.31 23.98 7.86
C GLU A 43 -18.35 24.00 6.33
N ASP A 44 -17.45 23.28 5.65
CA ASP A 44 -17.39 23.20 4.20
C ASP A 44 -18.13 21.94 3.72
N SER A 45 -19.18 22.12 2.90
CA SER A 45 -19.91 21.02 2.28
C SER A 45 -19.44 20.78 0.84
N TYR A 46 -19.77 19.61 0.29
CA TYR A 46 -19.52 19.33 -1.13
C TYR A 46 -20.46 20.14 -2.02
N THR A 47 -19.90 21.11 -2.75
CA THR A 47 -20.68 22.01 -3.62
C THR A 47 -20.91 21.45 -5.03
N PHE A 48 -20.21 20.37 -5.38
CA PHE A 48 -20.27 19.75 -6.71
C PHE A 48 -21.35 18.67 -6.86
N ILE A 49 -21.95 18.21 -5.76
CA ILE A 49 -23.02 17.20 -5.81
C ILE A 49 -24.27 17.82 -6.43
N GLY A 50 -24.79 17.20 -7.48
CA GLY A 50 -25.89 17.73 -8.31
C GLY A 50 -25.48 18.89 -9.24
N ASN A 51 -24.27 19.44 -9.08
CA ASN A 51 -23.75 20.54 -9.88
C ASN A 51 -22.26 20.33 -10.21
N PRO A 52 -21.94 19.50 -11.22
CA PRO A 52 -20.55 19.15 -11.54
C PRO A 52 -19.64 20.37 -11.73
N ILE A 53 -18.51 20.38 -11.02
CA ILE A 53 -17.52 21.47 -11.11
C ILE A 53 -16.60 21.28 -12.32
N ILE A 54 -16.26 20.03 -12.66
CA ILE A 54 -15.47 19.72 -13.85
C ILE A 54 -16.45 19.42 -14.99
N LYS A 55 -16.40 20.22 -16.06
CA LYS A 55 -17.31 20.10 -17.21
C LYS A 55 -16.66 19.30 -18.34
N GLY A 56 -17.47 18.81 -19.29
CA GLY A 56 -16.99 18.12 -20.49
C GLY A 56 -16.90 16.60 -20.38
N PHE A 57 -17.25 16.02 -19.22
CA PHE A 57 -17.23 14.58 -18.98
C PHE A 57 -18.64 14.06 -18.61
N PRO A 58 -19.55 13.90 -19.58
CA PRO A 58 -20.94 13.47 -19.31
C PRO A 58 -21.09 11.97 -18.99
N MET A 59 -20.05 11.17 -19.26
CA MET A 59 -20.02 9.72 -19.04
C MET A 59 -19.75 9.39 -17.56
N ARG A 60 -19.90 8.10 -17.20
CA ARG A 60 -19.57 7.56 -15.87
C ARG A 60 -18.83 6.22 -16.04
N GLY A 61 -18.39 5.62 -14.94
CA GLY A 61 -17.78 4.30 -14.94
C GLY A 61 -16.38 4.29 -15.57
N LYS A 62 -16.04 3.17 -16.22
CA LYS A 62 -14.74 2.97 -16.88
C LYS A 62 -14.44 4.05 -17.93
N GLU A 63 -15.42 4.42 -18.75
CA GLU A 63 -15.25 5.44 -19.80
C GLU A 63 -14.82 6.80 -19.22
N LEU A 64 -15.43 7.20 -18.10
CA LEU A 64 -15.07 8.42 -17.38
C LEU A 64 -13.64 8.36 -16.84
N LYS A 65 -13.29 7.25 -16.18
CA LYS A 65 -11.93 7.03 -15.65
C LYS A 65 -10.89 7.11 -16.75
N ASP A 66 -11.14 6.45 -17.89
CA ASP A 66 -10.21 6.43 -19.01
C ASP A 66 -10.04 7.84 -19.60
N ALA A 67 -11.14 8.56 -19.88
CA ALA A 67 -11.07 9.92 -20.41
C ALA A 67 -10.34 10.90 -19.48
N MET A 68 -10.60 10.81 -18.17
CA MET A 68 -9.97 11.66 -17.16
C MET A 68 -8.47 11.36 -17.03
N ARG A 69 -8.09 10.07 -17.06
CA ARG A 69 -6.68 9.62 -17.04
C ARG A 69 -5.91 10.14 -18.25
N GLU A 70 -6.47 9.97 -19.46
CA GLU A 70 -5.81 10.44 -20.68
C GLU A 70 -5.66 11.97 -20.68
N THR A 71 -6.68 12.70 -20.25
CA THR A 71 -6.62 14.18 -20.15
C THR A 71 -5.48 14.64 -19.24
N PHE A 72 -5.30 13.98 -18.09
CA PHE A 72 -4.21 14.28 -17.15
C PHE A 72 -2.84 13.94 -17.75
N LEU A 73 -2.68 12.74 -18.31
CA LEU A 73 -1.39 12.28 -18.85
C LEU A 73 -0.97 13.11 -20.07
N ASP A 74 -1.90 13.41 -20.98
CA ASP A 74 -1.66 14.24 -22.16
C ASP A 74 -1.21 15.66 -21.78
N TYR A 75 -1.80 16.24 -20.72
CA TYR A 75 -1.43 17.57 -20.23
C TYR A 75 0.06 17.64 -19.83
N PHE A 76 0.56 16.63 -19.12
CA PHE A 76 1.95 16.57 -18.68
C PHE A 76 2.90 16.11 -19.80
N GLU A 77 2.47 15.22 -20.68
CA GLU A 77 3.26 14.80 -21.85
C GLU A 77 3.57 15.99 -22.78
N GLN A 78 2.59 16.87 -23.01
CA GLN A 78 2.79 18.11 -23.77
C GLN A 78 3.75 19.10 -23.11
N ARG A 79 4.04 18.93 -21.81
CA ARG A 79 4.96 19.76 -21.01
C ARG A 79 6.31 19.07 -20.77
N GLY A 80 6.58 17.97 -21.47
CA GLY A 80 7.87 17.29 -21.48
C GLY A 80 8.04 16.22 -20.40
N HIS A 81 6.97 15.85 -19.69
CA HIS A 81 6.99 14.69 -18.80
C HIS A 81 6.83 13.41 -19.60
N ALA A 82 7.73 12.44 -19.42
CA ALA A 82 7.57 11.15 -20.09
C ALA A 82 6.46 10.34 -19.41
N ARG A 83 5.53 9.80 -20.21
CA ARG A 83 4.50 8.88 -19.73
C ARG A 83 5.10 7.53 -19.35
N ILE A 84 4.81 7.07 -18.14
CA ILE A 84 5.27 5.79 -17.59
C ILE A 84 4.07 4.87 -17.37
N ASP A 85 4.23 3.59 -17.73
CA ASP A 85 3.22 2.56 -17.46
C ASP A 85 3.12 2.29 -15.94
N PRO A 86 1.92 2.00 -15.42
CA PRO A 86 1.75 1.71 -14.01
C PRO A 86 2.54 0.47 -13.57
N TYR A 87 3.03 0.53 -12.34
CA TYR A 87 3.64 -0.58 -11.62
C TYR A 87 2.54 -1.50 -11.04
N PRO A 88 2.84 -2.77 -10.77
CA PRO A 88 1.86 -3.65 -10.13
C PRO A 88 1.52 -3.16 -8.72
N VAL A 89 0.28 -3.40 -8.26
CA VAL A 89 -0.16 -3.09 -6.90
C VAL A 89 0.58 -3.91 -5.84
N LEU A 90 1.25 -4.99 -6.24
CA LEU A 90 2.15 -5.77 -5.40
C LEU A 90 3.57 -5.20 -5.49
N ALA A 91 4.02 -4.56 -4.41
CA ALA A 91 5.33 -3.92 -4.31
C ALA A 91 6.48 -4.94 -4.29
N ARG A 92 6.89 -5.45 -5.46
CA ARG A 92 7.90 -6.53 -5.60
C ARG A 92 9.35 -6.04 -5.54
N TRP A 93 9.57 -4.74 -5.70
CA TRP A 93 10.91 -4.11 -5.74
C TRP A 93 11.40 -3.66 -4.36
N ARG A 94 10.58 -3.80 -3.32
CA ARG A 94 10.87 -3.39 -1.94
C ARG A 94 10.31 -4.40 -0.94
N ASP A 95 10.87 -4.44 0.26
CA ASP A 95 10.57 -5.46 1.28
C ASP A 95 9.88 -4.90 2.54
N ASP A 96 9.72 -3.59 2.63
CA ASP A 96 9.19 -2.86 3.79
C ASP A 96 7.66 -2.66 3.74
N ILE A 97 7.06 -2.64 2.54
CA ILE A 97 5.60 -2.64 2.32
C ILE A 97 5.18 -3.78 1.39
N HIS A 98 3.91 -4.19 1.46
CA HIS A 98 3.37 -5.26 0.63
C HIS A 98 2.64 -4.77 -0.62
N LEU A 99 1.97 -3.63 -0.53
CA LEU A 99 1.14 -3.08 -1.60
C LEU A 99 1.62 -1.68 -1.95
N THR A 100 1.41 -1.26 -3.19
CA THR A 100 1.64 0.11 -3.64
C THR A 100 0.59 1.03 -3.01
N ILE A 101 1.03 1.98 -2.17
CA ILE A 101 0.15 2.86 -1.38
C ILE A 101 0.05 4.30 -1.92
N ALA A 102 0.96 4.67 -2.83
CA ALA A 102 1.09 5.96 -3.50
C ALA A 102 1.98 5.77 -4.75
N SER A 103 1.90 6.67 -5.72
CA SER A 103 2.76 6.67 -6.92
C SER A 103 4.25 6.73 -6.58
N ILE A 104 4.64 7.55 -5.59
CA ILE A 104 6.05 7.65 -5.17
C ILE A 104 6.62 6.34 -4.64
N ALA A 105 5.77 5.42 -4.18
CA ALA A 105 6.20 4.14 -3.63
C ALA A 105 6.88 3.24 -4.69
N ASP A 106 6.63 3.51 -5.97
CA ASP A 106 7.25 2.84 -7.12
C ASP A 106 8.74 3.13 -7.24
N PHE A 107 9.13 4.34 -6.80
CA PHE A 107 10.49 4.86 -6.92
C PHE A 107 11.27 4.71 -5.60
N GLN A 108 10.59 4.42 -4.50
CA GLN A 108 11.21 4.18 -3.20
C GLN A 108 11.73 2.74 -3.03
N PRO A 109 12.81 2.53 -2.26
CA PRO A 109 13.75 3.56 -1.77
C PRO A 109 14.86 3.87 -2.78
N HIS A 110 15.01 3.08 -3.84
CA HIS A 110 16.22 3.06 -4.67
C HIS A 110 16.41 4.33 -5.52
N VAL A 111 15.33 4.88 -6.09
CA VAL A 111 15.41 6.12 -6.87
C VAL A 111 15.43 7.32 -5.93
N THR A 112 14.62 7.31 -4.88
CA THR A 112 14.54 8.42 -3.92
C THR A 112 15.82 8.61 -3.10
N SER A 113 16.63 7.56 -2.93
CA SER A 113 17.98 7.64 -2.34
C SER A 113 19.08 7.98 -3.35
N GLY A 114 18.77 8.03 -4.65
CA GLY A 114 19.74 8.31 -5.71
C GLY A 114 20.59 7.12 -6.15
N LEU A 115 20.39 5.92 -5.57
CA LEU A 115 21.11 4.69 -5.95
C LEU A 115 20.83 4.27 -7.39
N VAL A 116 19.62 4.55 -7.89
CA VAL A 116 19.18 4.21 -9.25
C VAL A 116 18.54 5.45 -9.88
N PRO A 117 18.79 5.77 -11.17
CA PRO A 117 18.07 6.86 -11.83
C PRO A 117 16.58 6.55 -12.00
N PRO A 118 15.70 7.57 -12.02
CA PRO A 118 14.30 7.34 -12.38
C PRO A 118 14.18 6.85 -13.85
N PRO A 119 13.09 6.17 -14.22
CA PRO A 119 12.90 5.70 -15.60
C PRO A 119 12.81 6.84 -16.61
N ALA A 120 12.36 8.02 -16.18
CA ALA A 120 12.44 9.28 -16.91
C ALA A 120 12.44 10.46 -15.92
N ASN A 121 12.85 11.65 -16.35
CA ASN A 121 12.86 12.84 -15.51
C ASN A 121 12.61 14.11 -16.35
N PRO A 122 11.47 14.81 -16.18
CA PRO A 122 10.36 14.46 -15.29
C PRO A 122 9.47 13.37 -15.92
N LEU A 123 8.57 12.79 -15.11
CA LEU A 123 7.67 11.71 -15.55
C LEU A 123 6.23 11.95 -15.13
N GLY A 124 5.28 11.35 -15.87
CA GLY A 124 3.84 11.32 -15.57
C GLY A 124 3.32 9.89 -15.54
N ILE A 125 2.47 9.55 -14.58
CA ILE A 125 1.96 8.19 -14.35
C ILE A 125 0.53 8.22 -13.78
N SER A 126 -0.27 7.18 -14.04
CA SER A 126 -1.52 6.91 -13.32
C SER A 126 -1.38 5.58 -12.60
N GLN A 127 -1.03 5.62 -11.32
CA GLN A 127 -0.63 4.43 -10.56
C GLN A 127 -1.80 3.88 -9.73
N PRO A 128 -2.28 2.65 -9.99
CA PRO A 128 -3.20 1.95 -9.11
C PRO A 128 -2.58 1.74 -7.72
N CYS A 129 -3.26 2.22 -6.69
CA CYS A 129 -2.83 2.19 -5.30
C CYS A 129 -3.88 1.46 -4.45
N ILE A 130 -3.44 0.71 -3.43
CA ILE A 130 -4.33 0.05 -2.47
C ILE A 130 -4.01 0.55 -1.06
N ARG A 131 -5.02 1.14 -0.40
CA ARG A 131 -4.98 1.56 1.01
C ARG A 131 -6.02 0.79 1.81
N LEU A 132 -5.55 -0.02 2.75
CA LEU A 132 -6.42 -0.84 3.60
C LEU A 132 -6.65 -0.24 4.99
N THR A 133 -6.02 0.89 5.30
CA THR A 133 -6.27 1.65 6.54
C THR A 133 -7.72 2.13 6.62
N ASP A 134 -8.29 2.49 5.46
CA ASP A 134 -9.59 3.16 5.37
C ASP A 134 -10.73 2.19 5.03
N VAL A 135 -10.44 0.88 5.01
CA VAL A 135 -11.40 -0.18 4.61
C VAL A 135 -12.72 -0.17 5.40
N ALA A 136 -12.69 0.37 6.63
CA ALA A 136 -13.88 0.52 7.46
C ALA A 136 -14.77 1.70 7.04
N ALA A 137 -14.20 2.73 6.41
CA ALA A 137 -14.89 3.93 5.94
C ALA A 137 -15.47 3.77 4.53
N VAL A 138 -14.98 2.79 3.76
CA VAL A 138 -15.48 2.45 2.42
C VAL A 138 -16.93 2.01 2.47
N GLY A 139 -17.74 2.58 1.56
CA GLY A 139 -19.19 2.47 1.50
C GLY A 139 -19.96 3.35 2.48
N ARG A 140 -19.31 3.91 3.52
CA ARG A 140 -19.97 4.71 4.56
C ARG A 140 -19.77 6.21 4.38
N SER A 141 -18.55 6.61 4.06
CA SER A 141 -18.14 8.02 3.96
C SER A 141 -18.47 8.69 2.63
N GLY A 142 -18.99 7.95 1.64
CA GLY A 142 -19.26 8.46 0.29
C GLY A 142 -18.03 8.70 -0.60
N ARG A 143 -16.80 8.77 -0.03
CA ARG A 143 -15.58 9.18 -0.75
C ARG A 143 -14.36 8.25 -0.63
N HIS A 144 -14.29 7.41 0.41
CA HIS A 144 -13.12 6.55 0.63
C HIS A 144 -13.20 5.31 -0.26
N LEU A 145 -12.06 4.92 -0.81
CA LEU A 145 -11.88 3.73 -1.64
C LEU A 145 -10.77 2.87 -1.04
N THR A 146 -10.86 1.55 -1.19
CA THR A 146 -9.69 0.70 -0.89
C THR A 146 -8.69 0.73 -2.02
N THR A 147 -9.16 0.90 -3.25
CA THR A 147 -8.32 1.00 -4.44
C THR A 147 -8.68 2.23 -5.24
N PHE A 148 -7.67 2.99 -5.64
CA PHE A 148 -7.83 4.19 -6.43
C PHE A 148 -6.59 4.37 -7.30
N GLU A 149 -6.70 5.13 -8.37
CA GLU A 149 -5.55 5.51 -9.17
C GLU A 149 -5.03 6.88 -8.71
N MET A 150 -3.77 6.89 -8.31
CA MET A 150 -3.04 8.10 -8.02
C MET A 150 -2.35 8.54 -9.31
N MET A 151 -2.94 9.50 -10.01
CA MET A 151 -2.28 10.22 -11.08
C MET A 151 -1.19 11.10 -10.48
N ALA A 152 -0.02 11.15 -11.10
CA ALA A 152 1.12 11.86 -10.55
C ALA A 152 2.04 12.35 -11.65
N HIS A 153 2.68 13.48 -11.37
CA HIS A 153 3.88 13.91 -12.07
C HIS A 153 5.04 14.05 -11.07
N HIS A 154 6.18 13.45 -11.40
CA HIS A 154 7.36 13.42 -10.54
C HIS A 154 8.56 14.07 -11.21
N ALA A 155 9.38 14.75 -10.42
CA ALA A 155 10.69 15.26 -10.82
C ALA A 155 11.70 14.96 -9.71
N PHE A 156 12.86 14.42 -10.08
CA PHE A 156 13.92 14.01 -9.14
C PHE A 156 15.12 14.93 -9.35
N ASN A 157 15.26 15.95 -8.50
CA ASN A 157 16.30 16.96 -8.65
C ASN A 157 17.52 16.61 -7.79
N ARG A 158 18.72 16.92 -8.30
CA ARG A 158 20.00 16.89 -7.58
C ARG A 158 20.60 18.30 -7.57
N PRO A 159 20.22 19.15 -6.60
CA PRO A 159 20.67 20.54 -6.55
C PRO A 159 22.19 20.69 -6.49
N ASP A 160 22.86 19.80 -5.76
CA ASP A 160 24.33 19.80 -5.61
C ASP A 160 25.07 19.53 -6.93
N ASP A 161 24.43 18.80 -7.84
CA ASP A 161 24.96 18.49 -9.18
C ASP A 161 24.53 19.53 -10.23
N GLY A 162 23.69 20.51 -9.85
CA GLY A 162 23.07 21.46 -10.77
C GLY A 162 21.99 20.84 -11.68
N ASP A 163 21.52 19.63 -11.37
CA ASP A 163 20.50 18.90 -12.13
C ASP A 163 19.12 19.13 -11.50
N VAL A 164 18.52 20.28 -11.82
CA VAL A 164 17.19 20.68 -11.32
C VAL A 164 16.28 20.88 -12.51
N ILE A 165 15.22 20.06 -12.61
CA ILE A 165 14.21 20.14 -13.66
C ILE A 165 13.24 21.29 -13.35
N TYR A 166 12.57 21.20 -12.20
CA TYR A 166 11.73 22.24 -11.64
C TYR A 166 11.47 21.96 -10.16
N TRP A 167 11.03 22.99 -9.42
CA TRP A 167 10.71 22.88 -8.01
C TRP A 167 9.30 23.41 -7.69
N ILE A 168 9.07 23.84 -6.45
CA ILE A 168 7.77 24.15 -5.86
C ILE A 168 6.94 25.11 -6.73
N ASP A 169 7.50 26.26 -7.13
CA ASP A 169 6.76 27.29 -7.87
C ASP A 169 6.17 26.75 -9.18
N GLN A 170 6.98 26.07 -9.99
CA GLN A 170 6.52 25.51 -11.24
C GLN A 170 5.56 24.32 -11.04
N CYS A 171 5.74 23.53 -9.99
CA CYS A 171 4.80 22.45 -9.64
C CYS A 171 3.40 23.01 -9.36
N VAL A 172 3.33 24.09 -8.57
CA VAL A 172 2.08 24.78 -8.28
C VAL A 172 1.47 25.37 -9.54
N ARG A 173 2.28 26.02 -10.40
CA ARG A 173 1.81 26.54 -11.70
C ARG A 173 1.20 25.45 -12.57
N TYR A 174 1.85 24.29 -12.66
CA TYR A 174 1.30 23.16 -13.42
C TYR A 174 -0.02 22.67 -12.86
N CYS A 175 -0.13 22.56 -11.54
CA CYS A 175 -1.37 22.16 -10.89
C CYS A 175 -2.50 23.15 -11.17
N ASP A 176 -2.25 24.45 -10.97
CA ASP A 176 -3.25 25.50 -11.18
C ASP A 176 -3.67 25.62 -12.65
N ASP A 177 -2.72 25.67 -13.57
CA ASP A 177 -2.99 25.75 -15.02
C ASP A 177 -3.80 24.54 -15.51
N MET A 178 -3.51 23.34 -14.99
CA MET A 178 -4.28 22.14 -15.31
C MET A 178 -5.72 22.26 -14.83
N LEU A 179 -5.92 22.61 -13.55
CA LEU A 179 -7.25 22.71 -12.95
C LEU A 179 -8.10 23.79 -13.66
N VAL A 180 -7.52 24.95 -13.93
CA VAL A 180 -8.24 26.08 -14.54
C VAL A 180 -8.42 25.90 -16.04
N ASN A 181 -7.32 25.71 -16.79
CA ASN A 181 -7.35 25.79 -18.24
C ASN A 181 -7.68 24.45 -18.92
N THR A 182 -7.40 23.32 -18.27
CA THR A 182 -7.69 21.99 -18.83
C THR A 182 -9.02 21.45 -18.29
N PHE A 183 -9.25 21.54 -16.98
CA PHE A 183 -10.49 21.03 -16.35
C PHE A 183 -11.59 22.08 -16.20
N GLY A 184 -11.32 23.36 -16.52
CA GLY A 184 -12.33 24.42 -16.54
C GLY A 184 -12.86 24.79 -15.16
N ILE A 185 -12.08 24.54 -14.10
CA ILE A 185 -12.45 24.86 -12.71
C ILE A 185 -12.28 26.36 -12.51
N GLU A 186 -13.27 26.99 -11.87
CA GLU A 186 -13.21 28.43 -11.57
C GLU A 186 -12.05 28.72 -10.60
N PRO A 187 -11.15 29.68 -10.93
CA PRO A 187 -9.97 30.00 -10.11
C PRO A 187 -10.27 30.32 -8.64
N ALA A 188 -11.45 30.86 -8.34
CA ALA A 188 -11.87 31.24 -6.99
C ALA A 188 -12.31 30.04 -6.12
N ASP A 189 -12.63 28.90 -6.74
CA ASP A 189 -13.08 27.69 -6.04
C ASP A 189 -11.92 26.81 -5.55
N ILE A 190 -10.69 27.15 -5.96
CA ILE A 190 -9.47 26.41 -5.61
C ILE A 190 -8.86 27.00 -4.34
N THR A 191 -8.51 26.12 -3.39
CA THR A 191 -7.69 26.48 -2.23
C THR A 191 -6.48 25.55 -2.11
N TYR A 192 -5.38 26.10 -1.63
CA TYR A 192 -4.15 25.36 -1.35
C TYR A 192 -3.85 25.43 0.14
N ILE A 193 -4.03 24.33 0.86
CA ILE A 193 -3.81 24.25 2.32
C ILE A 193 -2.36 23.85 2.58
N GLU A 194 -1.66 24.62 3.41
CA GLU A 194 -0.32 24.25 3.88
C GLU A 194 -0.43 23.13 4.93
N ASN A 195 -0.06 21.90 4.56
CA ASN A 195 -0.12 20.74 5.45
C ASN A 195 1.09 19.82 5.23
N PRO A 196 2.14 19.89 6.06
CA PRO A 196 3.38 19.17 5.80
C PRO A 196 3.20 17.64 5.83
N TRP A 197 3.86 16.97 4.90
CA TRP A 197 3.72 15.52 4.71
C TRP A 197 4.92 14.74 5.26
N SER A 198 4.64 13.53 5.74
CA SER A 198 5.64 12.59 6.23
C SER A 198 5.11 11.16 6.07
N GLY A 199 5.92 10.27 5.50
CA GLY A 199 5.58 8.87 5.26
C GLY A 199 6.66 8.11 4.47
N GLY A 200 6.71 6.79 4.64
CA GLY A 200 7.60 5.92 3.85
C GLY A 200 9.10 6.20 4.00
N GLY A 201 9.52 6.82 5.11
CA GLY A 201 10.91 7.21 5.37
C GLY A 201 11.32 8.57 4.80
N ASN A 202 10.39 9.34 4.23
CA ASN A 202 10.63 10.68 3.70
C ASN A 202 9.63 11.70 4.25
N ALA A 203 9.97 12.99 4.16
CA ALA A 203 9.09 14.10 4.55
C ALA A 203 9.38 15.37 3.74
N GLY A 204 8.45 16.32 3.77
CA GLY A 204 8.62 17.62 3.13
C GLY A 204 7.43 18.57 3.36
N PRO A 205 7.59 19.87 3.05
CA PRO A 205 6.47 20.78 2.84
C PRO A 205 5.46 20.18 1.86
N ALA A 206 4.17 20.42 2.07
CA ALA A 206 3.15 19.99 1.12
C ALA A 206 1.94 20.93 1.08
N LEU A 207 1.24 20.88 -0.05
CA LEU A 207 0.01 21.60 -0.31
C LEU A 207 -1.11 20.61 -0.64
N GLU A 208 -2.21 20.66 0.11
CA GLU A 208 -3.45 19.95 -0.22
C GLU A 208 -4.33 20.89 -1.05
N VAL A 209 -4.79 20.42 -2.20
CA VAL A 209 -5.55 21.20 -3.18
C VAL A 209 -7.01 20.82 -3.09
N ILE A 210 -7.82 21.74 -2.58
CA ILE A 210 -9.26 21.52 -2.35
C ILE A 210 -10.06 22.28 -3.40
N VAL A 211 -11.07 21.62 -3.96
CA VAL A 211 -12.04 22.21 -4.88
C VAL A 211 -13.44 21.76 -4.47
N GLY A 212 -14.34 22.72 -4.22
CA GLY A 212 -15.74 22.43 -3.91
C GLY A 212 -15.98 21.51 -2.71
N GLY A 213 -15.13 21.61 -1.68
CA GLY A 213 -15.19 20.76 -0.49
C GLY A 213 -14.33 19.49 -0.57
N LEU A 214 -13.79 19.15 -1.75
CA LEU A 214 -13.10 17.88 -2.00
C LEU A 214 -11.61 18.10 -2.27
N GLU A 215 -10.75 17.42 -1.51
CA GLU A 215 -9.32 17.35 -1.79
C GLU A 215 -9.08 16.55 -3.09
N LEU A 216 -8.69 17.24 -4.17
CA LEU A 216 -8.42 16.64 -5.48
C LEU A 216 -6.97 16.21 -5.63
N ALA A 217 -6.04 16.92 -4.99
CA ALA A 217 -4.62 16.66 -5.13
C ALA A 217 -3.84 16.97 -3.85
N THR A 218 -2.68 16.33 -3.70
CA THR A 218 -1.65 16.68 -2.74
C THR A 218 -0.33 16.89 -3.49
N LEU A 219 0.36 18.00 -3.22
CA LEU A 219 1.67 18.34 -3.79
C LEU A 219 2.70 18.31 -2.67
N VAL A 220 3.52 17.26 -2.61
CA VAL A 220 4.59 17.07 -1.63
C VAL A 220 5.94 17.44 -2.23
N PHE A 221 6.72 18.20 -1.48
CA PHE A 221 8.05 18.67 -1.87
C PHE A 221 9.09 18.00 -0.98
N MET A 222 9.40 16.73 -1.30
CA MET A 222 10.26 15.89 -0.46
C MET A 222 11.69 16.41 -0.49
N ASN A 223 12.19 16.80 0.68
CA ASN A 223 13.57 17.23 0.90
C ASN A 223 14.16 16.68 2.20
N LEU A 224 13.42 15.81 2.90
CA LEU A 224 13.86 15.16 4.13
C LEU A 224 13.80 13.64 4.02
N GLU A 225 14.77 12.97 4.65
CA GLU A 225 14.79 11.52 4.87
C GLU A 225 14.87 11.19 6.38
N GLU A 226 14.22 10.10 6.78
CA GLU A 226 14.25 9.61 8.17
C GLU A 226 15.67 9.17 8.53
N HIS A 227 16.20 9.69 9.64
CA HIS A 227 17.56 9.40 10.08
C HIS A 227 17.69 9.55 11.60
N GLU A 228 18.38 8.61 12.27
CA GLU A 228 18.52 8.62 13.75
C GLU A 228 19.17 9.91 14.26
N ASP A 229 20.17 10.42 13.54
CA ASP A 229 20.86 11.69 13.84
C ASP A 229 20.16 12.93 13.24
N GLY A 230 18.92 12.81 12.76
CA GLY A 230 18.19 13.89 12.12
C GLY A 230 17.94 15.09 13.05
N ASP A 231 18.02 16.31 12.53
CA ASP A 231 17.85 17.56 13.26
C ASP A 231 16.40 18.10 13.24
N VAL A 232 15.55 17.53 12.37
CA VAL A 232 14.12 17.88 12.27
C VAL A 232 13.28 16.76 12.87
N GLU A 233 12.39 17.08 13.82
CA GLU A 233 11.45 16.11 14.39
C GLU A 233 10.04 16.31 13.81
N ILE A 234 9.49 15.26 13.20
CA ILE A 234 8.14 15.26 12.61
C ILE A 234 7.40 14.01 13.11
N LYS A 235 6.26 14.20 13.80
CA LYS A 235 5.42 13.11 14.33
C LYS A 235 6.21 12.08 15.18
N GLY A 236 7.21 12.53 15.92
CA GLY A 236 8.06 11.70 16.80
C GLY A 236 9.15 10.90 16.08
N LEU A 237 9.34 11.11 14.77
CA LEU A 237 10.45 10.57 13.99
C LEU A 237 11.45 11.70 13.67
N ARG A 238 12.73 11.35 13.55
CA ARG A 238 13.81 12.29 13.25
C ARG A 238 14.17 12.23 11.77
N TYR A 239 14.37 13.39 11.19
CA TYR A 239 14.64 13.60 9.77
C TYR A 239 15.85 14.50 9.59
N ARG A 240 16.59 14.29 8.50
CA ARG A 240 17.63 15.19 8.01
C ARG A 240 17.35 15.58 6.57
N GLU A 241 17.98 16.64 6.10
CA GLU A 241 17.96 17.01 4.68
C GLU A 241 18.59 15.89 3.83
N MET A 242 17.89 15.52 2.76
CA MET A 242 18.38 14.52 1.80
C MET A 242 19.02 15.21 0.58
N PRO A 243 20.02 14.59 -0.07
CA PRO A 243 20.70 15.18 -1.23
C PRO A 243 19.79 15.42 -2.45
N LEU A 244 18.70 14.66 -2.56
CA LEU A 244 17.71 14.83 -3.63
C LEU A 244 16.55 15.72 -3.17
N GLN A 245 16.06 16.55 -4.09
CA GLN A 245 14.82 17.30 -3.95
C GLN A 245 13.79 16.71 -4.91
N ILE A 246 12.73 16.09 -4.39
CA ILE A 246 11.78 15.31 -5.20
C ILE A 246 10.40 15.97 -5.18
N ILE A 247 9.84 16.19 -6.36
CA ILE A 247 8.44 16.55 -6.53
C ILE A 247 7.62 15.26 -6.48
N ASP A 248 6.81 15.13 -5.44
CA ASP A 248 5.89 14.02 -5.21
C ASP A 248 4.45 14.55 -5.24
N THR A 249 3.76 14.34 -6.36
CA THR A 249 2.37 14.75 -6.48
C THR A 249 1.45 13.54 -6.50
N GLY A 250 0.23 13.73 -6.00
CA GLY A 250 -0.82 12.73 -6.06
C GLY A 250 -2.16 13.38 -6.33
N TYR A 251 -2.78 13.01 -7.45
CA TYR A 251 -4.09 13.45 -7.92
C TYR A 251 -5.02 12.24 -7.95
N GLY A 252 -6.10 12.26 -7.18
CA GLY A 252 -7.00 11.11 -7.08
C GLY A 252 -7.91 11.01 -8.30
N LEU A 253 -7.64 10.10 -9.24
CA LEU A 253 -8.43 9.93 -10.47
C LEU A 253 -9.92 9.81 -10.18
N GLU A 254 -10.29 8.97 -9.22
CA GLU A 254 -11.68 8.74 -8.88
C GLU A 254 -12.36 9.96 -8.27
N ARG A 255 -11.62 10.81 -7.56
CA ARG A 255 -12.15 12.08 -7.01
C ARG A 255 -12.36 13.12 -8.11
N PHE A 256 -11.46 13.21 -9.08
CA PHE A 256 -11.66 14.02 -10.29
C PHE A 256 -12.90 13.56 -11.06
N CYS A 257 -13.05 12.26 -11.27
CA CYS A 257 -14.23 11.68 -11.91
C CYS A 257 -15.51 12.01 -11.12
N TRP A 258 -15.46 11.95 -9.79
CA TRP A 258 -16.61 12.29 -8.95
C TRP A 258 -17.00 13.78 -9.05
N ALA A 259 -16.02 14.68 -9.01
CA ALA A 259 -16.24 16.11 -9.22
C ALA A 259 -16.78 16.44 -10.62
N ALA A 260 -16.45 15.62 -11.62
CA ALA A 260 -16.95 15.73 -12.99
C ALA A 260 -18.35 15.12 -13.20
N ALA A 261 -18.68 14.06 -12.47
CA ALA A 261 -19.98 13.40 -12.55
C ALA A 261 -21.06 14.07 -11.69
N GLY A 262 -20.66 14.71 -10.58
CA GLY A 262 -21.57 15.36 -9.62
C GLY A 262 -22.58 14.41 -8.97
N THR A 263 -22.26 13.11 -8.89
CA THR A 263 -23.12 12.10 -8.25
C THR A 263 -23.13 12.24 -6.73
N SER A 264 -24.12 11.65 -6.07
CA SER A 264 -24.22 11.66 -4.61
C SER A 264 -22.98 11.03 -3.96
N THR A 265 -22.45 9.94 -4.53
CA THR A 265 -21.21 9.30 -4.04
C THR A 265 -20.20 9.04 -5.13
N ILE A 266 -18.94 8.84 -4.75
CA ILE A 266 -17.86 8.43 -5.66
C ILE A 266 -18.18 7.10 -6.35
N TYR A 267 -18.87 6.19 -5.67
CA TYR A 267 -19.16 4.85 -6.20
C TYR A 267 -20.14 4.89 -7.38
N GLU A 268 -21.07 5.86 -7.39
CA GLU A 268 -21.98 6.05 -8.51
C GLU A 268 -21.32 6.74 -9.70
N ALA A 269 -20.22 7.48 -9.47
CA ALA A 269 -19.39 7.99 -10.55
C ALA A 269 -18.52 6.88 -11.17
N ILE A 270 -17.97 5.98 -10.34
CA ILE A 270 -16.93 5.02 -10.74
C ILE A 270 -17.45 3.63 -11.08
N TYR A 271 -18.52 3.17 -10.41
CA TYR A 271 -19.07 1.83 -10.57
C TYR A 271 -20.60 1.84 -10.80
N PRO A 272 -21.16 2.70 -11.68
CA PRO A 272 -22.60 2.87 -11.80
C PRO A 272 -23.33 1.56 -12.15
N GLU A 273 -22.74 0.73 -13.02
CA GLU A 273 -23.31 -0.56 -13.44
C GLU A 273 -23.38 -1.56 -12.28
N SER A 274 -22.28 -1.71 -11.53
CA SER A 274 -22.23 -2.63 -10.39
C SER A 274 -23.15 -2.17 -9.26
N VAL A 275 -23.18 -0.87 -8.97
CA VAL A 275 -24.07 -0.29 -7.96
C VAL A 275 -25.53 -0.51 -8.36
N GLY A 276 -25.90 -0.22 -9.61
CA GLY A 276 -27.26 -0.42 -10.12
C GLY A 276 -27.68 -1.90 -10.08
N TRP A 277 -26.79 -2.81 -10.51
CA TRP A 277 -27.03 -4.24 -10.45
C TRP A 277 -27.22 -4.74 -9.02
N LEU A 278 -26.38 -4.30 -8.08
CA LEU A 278 -26.48 -4.67 -6.66
C LEU A 278 -27.75 -4.11 -6.01
N LYS A 279 -28.14 -2.85 -6.29
CA LYS A 279 -29.43 -2.27 -5.83
C LYS A 279 -30.59 -3.13 -6.31
N GLN A 280 -30.58 -3.54 -7.58
CA GLN A 280 -31.62 -4.37 -8.18
C GLN A 280 -31.74 -5.75 -7.52
N ILE A 281 -30.63 -6.50 -7.41
CA ILE A 281 -30.70 -7.87 -6.87
C ILE A 281 -30.92 -7.92 -5.35
N ALA A 282 -30.56 -6.85 -4.63
CA ALA A 282 -30.86 -6.70 -3.22
C ALA A 282 -32.30 -6.22 -2.95
N GLY A 283 -33.06 -5.85 -4.00
CA GLY A 283 -34.40 -5.28 -3.86
C GLY A 283 -34.40 -3.95 -3.12
N PHE A 284 -33.34 -3.15 -3.29
CA PHE A 284 -33.13 -1.92 -2.53
C PHE A 284 -34.24 -0.88 -2.81
N ASP A 285 -34.59 -0.66 -4.07
CA ASP A 285 -35.61 0.33 -4.44
C ASP A 285 -36.99 -0.03 -3.86
N SER A 286 -37.38 -1.30 -3.90
CA SER A 286 -38.61 -1.78 -3.24
C SER A 286 -38.60 -1.58 -1.72
N MET A 287 -37.43 -1.70 -1.08
CA MET A 287 -37.29 -1.47 0.35
C MET A 287 -37.48 0.01 0.68
N VAL A 288 -36.88 0.92 -0.10
CA VAL A 288 -37.01 2.37 0.09
C VAL A 288 -38.46 2.82 -0.14
N GLU A 289 -39.12 2.35 -1.20
CA GLU A 289 -40.55 2.62 -1.42
C GLU A 289 -41.42 2.16 -0.23
N GLY A 290 -41.07 1.02 0.37
CA GLY A 290 -41.75 0.46 1.55
C GLY A 290 -41.59 1.29 2.83
N LEU A 291 -40.55 2.12 2.94
CA LEU A 291 -40.37 3.04 4.07
C LEU A 291 -41.32 4.25 4.01
N GLY A 292 -41.92 4.53 2.84
CA GLY A 292 -42.88 5.62 2.69
C GLY A 292 -42.29 7.01 2.95
N LEU A 293 -40.98 7.17 2.78
CA LEU A 293 -40.29 8.45 2.87
C LEU A 293 -40.80 9.33 1.72
N GLY A 294 -41.50 10.42 2.03
CA GLY A 294 -42.09 11.33 1.02
C GLY A 294 -41.07 12.20 0.28
N VAL A 295 -39.84 11.71 0.10
CA VAL A 295 -38.65 12.43 -0.38
C VAL A 295 -37.99 11.61 -1.49
N ASP A 296 -37.38 12.29 -2.46
CA ASP A 296 -36.58 11.63 -3.47
C ASP A 296 -35.37 10.93 -2.81
N THR A 297 -35.13 9.68 -3.19
CA THR A 297 -34.01 8.88 -2.65
C THR A 297 -32.68 9.51 -3.00
N ASP A 298 -32.56 10.11 -4.18
CA ASP A 298 -31.31 10.72 -4.64
C ASP A 298 -30.98 11.98 -3.84
N ASP A 299 -31.99 12.78 -3.47
CA ASP A 299 -31.84 13.96 -2.61
C ASP A 299 -31.43 13.55 -1.20
N LEU A 300 -32.05 12.51 -0.63
CA LEU A 300 -31.67 11.96 0.67
C LEU A 300 -30.22 11.45 0.65
N LEU A 301 -29.80 10.79 -0.43
CA LEU A 301 -28.43 10.29 -0.58
C LEU A 301 -27.40 11.39 -0.81
N ALA A 302 -27.76 12.46 -1.52
CA ALA A 302 -26.94 13.63 -1.69
C ALA A 302 -26.67 14.29 -0.33
N GLU A 303 -27.72 14.53 0.46
CA GLU A 303 -27.63 15.06 1.82
C GLU A 303 -26.79 14.15 2.73
N LEU A 304 -27.06 12.84 2.71
CA LEU A 304 -26.26 11.86 3.46
C LEU A 304 -24.78 11.92 3.11
N SER A 305 -24.46 12.11 1.83
CA SER A 305 -23.07 12.12 1.35
C SER A 305 -22.36 13.43 1.69
N GLN A 306 -23.05 14.58 1.61
CA GLN A 306 -22.55 15.86 2.10
C GLN A 306 -22.24 15.79 3.60
N LEU A 307 -23.13 15.16 4.37
CA LEU A 307 -22.97 15.00 5.83
C LEU A 307 -21.90 13.96 6.20
N ALA A 308 -21.81 12.84 5.47
CA ALA A 308 -20.77 11.83 5.68
C ALA A 308 -19.37 12.34 5.28
N GLY A 309 -19.29 13.31 4.36
CA GLY A 309 -18.09 14.09 4.06
C GLY A 309 -17.50 14.75 5.31
N ILE A 310 -18.37 15.43 6.06
CA ILE A 310 -18.08 16.19 7.27
C ILE A 310 -17.75 15.29 8.47
N LEU A 311 -18.36 14.10 8.53
CA LEU A 311 -18.16 13.15 9.61
C LEU A 311 -16.97 12.25 9.30
N ASN A 312 -15.76 12.71 9.61
CA ASN A 312 -14.59 11.83 9.65
C ASN A 312 -14.85 10.70 10.67
N ILE A 313 -15.21 9.52 10.16
CA ILE A 313 -15.41 8.32 10.99
C ILE A 313 -14.03 7.78 11.35
N ASP A 314 -13.38 8.46 12.28
CA ASP A 314 -12.12 8.03 12.88
C ASP A 314 -12.34 6.92 13.94
N VAL A 315 -11.24 6.30 14.35
CA VAL A 315 -11.24 5.29 15.41
C VAL A 315 -11.71 5.91 16.73
N GLY A 316 -12.85 5.44 17.25
CA GLY A 316 -13.42 5.89 18.52
C GLY A 316 -14.63 6.82 18.39
N THR A 317 -15.07 7.15 17.17
CA THR A 317 -16.25 8.00 16.96
C THR A 317 -17.55 7.28 17.36
N ASP A 318 -18.40 7.94 18.15
CA ASP A 318 -19.72 7.44 18.54
C ASP A 318 -20.70 7.52 17.38
N VAL A 319 -20.86 6.39 16.68
CA VAL A 319 -21.72 6.24 15.51
C VAL A 319 -23.17 6.59 15.80
N ASP A 320 -23.69 6.34 17.01
CA ASP A 320 -25.09 6.64 17.32
C ASP A 320 -25.34 8.15 17.46
N SER A 321 -24.37 8.88 18.02
CA SER A 321 -24.42 10.35 18.06
C SER A 321 -24.41 10.98 16.66
N LEU A 322 -23.71 10.35 15.71
CA LEU A 322 -23.66 10.79 14.31
C LEU A 322 -25.02 10.65 13.64
N TYR A 323 -25.67 9.49 13.79
CA TYR A 323 -27.00 9.26 13.25
C TYR A 323 -28.03 10.24 13.83
N GLN A 324 -27.93 10.58 15.11
CA GLN A 324 -28.82 11.59 15.71
C GLN A 324 -28.63 12.97 15.07
N ARG A 325 -27.39 13.46 14.94
CA ARG A 325 -27.11 14.73 14.26
C ARG A 325 -27.57 14.74 12.82
N LEU A 326 -27.46 13.61 12.14
CA LEU A 326 -27.87 13.48 10.75
C LEU A 326 -29.39 13.54 10.62
N VAL A 327 -30.13 12.88 11.51
CA VAL A 327 -31.58 13.01 11.62
C VAL A 327 -32.00 14.45 11.93
N GLU A 328 -31.33 15.14 12.86
CA GLU A 328 -31.60 16.55 13.18
C GLU A 328 -31.43 17.46 11.96
N ARG A 329 -30.31 17.32 11.23
CA ARG A 329 -30.06 18.10 10.00
C ARG A 329 -31.02 17.78 8.87
N LEU A 330 -31.35 16.51 8.66
CA LEU A 330 -32.38 16.11 7.70
C LEU A 330 -33.74 16.72 8.07
N GLY A 331 -34.06 16.75 9.37
CA GLY A 331 -35.26 17.41 9.89
C GLY A 331 -35.29 18.91 9.60
N ASP A 332 -34.17 19.62 9.79
CA ASP A 332 -34.02 21.03 9.41
C ASP A 332 -34.20 21.25 7.89
N GLY A 333 -33.78 20.27 7.08
CA GLY A 333 -33.97 20.22 5.62
C GLY A 333 -35.36 19.77 5.16
N GLY A 334 -36.28 19.46 6.09
CA GLY A 334 -37.67 19.06 5.78
C GLY A 334 -37.89 17.55 5.61
N VAL A 335 -36.92 16.71 5.96
CA VAL A 335 -36.98 15.24 5.90
C VAL A 335 -37.09 14.66 7.30
N ASP A 336 -38.28 14.19 7.69
CA ASP A 336 -38.48 13.51 8.98
C ASP A 336 -38.23 12.00 8.84
N ILE A 337 -37.15 11.52 9.46
CA ILE A 337 -36.75 10.10 9.43
C ILE A 337 -36.26 9.65 10.81
N SER A 338 -36.68 8.44 11.23
CA SER A 338 -36.19 7.86 12.48
C SER A 338 -34.75 7.35 12.33
N VAL A 339 -33.98 7.34 13.42
CA VAL A 339 -32.63 6.72 13.42
C VAL A 339 -32.68 5.25 12.96
N SER A 340 -33.74 4.52 13.31
CA SER A 340 -33.90 3.12 12.87
C SER A 340 -34.12 3.00 11.36
N ASP A 341 -34.94 3.87 10.76
CA ASP A 341 -35.21 3.81 9.31
C ASP A 341 -34.01 4.32 8.51
N LEU A 342 -33.30 5.32 9.04
CA LEU A 342 -32.05 5.78 8.48
C LEU A 342 -30.98 4.69 8.47
N LYS A 343 -30.85 3.89 9.54
CA LYS A 343 -29.97 2.71 9.57
C LYS A 343 -30.40 1.65 8.55
N ARG A 344 -31.70 1.37 8.44
CA ARG A 344 -32.25 0.44 7.43
C ARG A 344 -31.94 0.85 5.99
N LEU A 345 -31.81 2.16 5.73
CA LEU A 345 -31.43 2.69 4.43
C LEU A 345 -29.90 2.65 4.21
N THR A 346 -29.14 3.13 5.17
CA THR A 346 -27.68 3.34 5.03
C THR A 346 -26.85 2.05 5.13
N GLU A 347 -27.27 1.06 5.92
CA GLU A 347 -26.52 -0.19 6.10
C GLU A 347 -26.45 -1.05 4.82
N PRO A 348 -27.56 -1.31 4.09
CA PRO A 348 -27.51 -2.00 2.81
C PRO A 348 -26.71 -1.21 1.77
N LEU A 349 -26.93 0.11 1.68
CA LEU A 349 -26.19 0.97 0.76
C LEU A 349 -24.69 0.93 0.99
N SER A 350 -24.26 0.93 2.25
CA SER A 350 -22.85 0.79 2.57
C SER A 350 -22.23 -0.47 2.00
N SER A 351 -22.97 -1.59 1.98
CA SER A 351 -22.51 -2.83 1.36
C SER A 351 -22.58 -2.77 -0.17
N ILE A 352 -23.64 -2.21 -0.74
CA ILE A 352 -23.81 -2.02 -2.19
C ILE A 352 -22.66 -1.19 -2.78
N TYR A 353 -22.22 -0.16 -2.05
CA TYR A 353 -21.09 0.68 -2.45
C TYR A 353 -19.73 0.05 -2.20
N ALA A 354 -19.56 -0.66 -1.08
CA ALA A 354 -18.26 -1.24 -0.73
C ALA A 354 -17.90 -2.49 -1.56
N ILE A 355 -18.88 -3.31 -1.95
CA ILE A 355 -18.63 -4.53 -2.72
C ILE A 355 -17.86 -4.26 -4.03
N PRO A 356 -18.27 -3.35 -4.94
CA PRO A 356 -17.54 -3.13 -6.19
C PRO A 356 -16.12 -2.59 -5.96
N ASP A 357 -15.92 -1.67 -5.01
CA ASP A 357 -14.59 -1.20 -4.63
C ASP A 357 -13.70 -2.36 -4.14
N HIS A 358 -14.22 -3.19 -3.24
CA HIS A 358 -13.48 -4.33 -2.71
C HIS A 358 -13.19 -5.38 -3.78
N MET A 359 -14.11 -5.60 -4.73
CA MET A 359 -13.89 -6.46 -5.88
C MET A 359 -12.80 -5.89 -6.79
N HIS A 360 -12.73 -4.57 -6.96
CA HIS A 360 -11.65 -3.91 -7.67
C HIS A 360 -10.29 -4.19 -7.02
N ALA A 361 -10.19 -4.04 -5.69
CA ALA A 361 -8.98 -4.35 -4.94
C ALA A 361 -8.56 -5.82 -5.06
N ILE A 362 -9.52 -6.73 -4.89
CA ILE A 362 -9.31 -8.18 -4.96
C ILE A 362 -8.81 -8.58 -6.35
N CYS A 363 -9.46 -8.09 -7.41
CA CYS A 363 -9.11 -8.44 -8.78
C CYS A 363 -7.74 -7.88 -9.17
N ASN A 364 -7.39 -6.65 -8.78
CA ASN A 364 -6.04 -6.10 -8.99
C ASN A 364 -4.96 -6.93 -8.25
N MET A 365 -5.18 -7.22 -6.96
CA MET A 365 -4.24 -8.04 -6.18
C MET A 365 -4.03 -9.43 -6.78
N LEU A 366 -5.12 -10.12 -7.14
CA LEU A 366 -5.06 -11.44 -7.76
C LEU A 366 -4.45 -11.37 -9.16
N GLY A 367 -4.82 -10.35 -9.96
CA GLY A 367 -4.28 -10.04 -11.28
C GLY A 367 -2.76 -9.94 -11.28
N ASP A 368 -2.21 -9.23 -10.30
CA ASP A 368 -0.76 -9.10 -10.09
C ASP A 368 -0.09 -10.31 -9.43
N GLY A 369 -0.82 -11.42 -9.31
CA GLY A 369 -0.30 -12.71 -8.89
C GLY A 369 -0.19 -12.89 -7.39
N LEU A 370 -0.86 -12.06 -6.58
CA LEU A 370 -0.99 -12.32 -5.15
C LEU A 370 -1.88 -13.55 -4.94
N VAL A 371 -1.50 -14.43 -4.02
CA VAL A 371 -2.25 -15.66 -3.73
C VAL A 371 -2.78 -15.62 -2.29
N PRO A 372 -4.08 -15.89 -2.06
CA PRO A 372 -4.66 -15.90 -0.72
C PRO A 372 -3.93 -16.85 0.25
N SER A 373 -3.57 -16.35 1.43
CA SER A 373 -2.82 -17.09 2.45
C SER A 373 -3.17 -16.62 3.87
N ASN A 374 -2.64 -17.28 4.91
CA ASN A 374 -2.82 -16.86 6.31
C ASN A 374 -1.73 -15.89 6.81
N ALA A 375 -0.77 -15.49 5.97
CA ALA A 375 0.35 -14.65 6.37
C ALA A 375 0.76 -13.64 5.29
N LYS A 376 1.48 -12.59 5.71
CA LYS A 376 2.04 -11.53 4.84
C LYS A 376 0.98 -10.92 3.91
N ALA A 377 1.37 -10.51 2.71
CA ALA A 377 0.49 -9.96 1.68
C ALA A 377 -0.71 -10.87 1.34
N GLY A 378 -0.53 -12.20 1.32
CA GLY A 378 -1.62 -13.14 0.98
C GLY A 378 -2.80 -13.11 1.95
N TYR A 379 -2.59 -12.67 3.20
CA TYR A 379 -3.67 -12.44 4.16
C TYR A 379 -4.62 -11.32 3.71
N LEU A 380 -4.11 -10.28 3.05
CA LEU A 380 -4.88 -9.09 2.67
C LEU A 380 -6.00 -9.44 1.68
N VAL A 381 -5.67 -10.21 0.62
CA VAL A 381 -6.68 -10.69 -0.35
C VAL A 381 -7.72 -11.58 0.34
N ARG A 382 -7.28 -12.49 1.20
CA ARG A 382 -8.19 -13.38 1.94
C ARG A 382 -9.12 -12.59 2.85
N MET A 383 -8.61 -11.57 3.53
CA MET A 383 -9.40 -10.68 4.38
C MET A 383 -10.48 -9.96 3.56
N MET A 384 -10.10 -9.37 2.42
CA MET A 384 -11.03 -8.66 1.54
C MET A 384 -12.10 -9.58 0.94
N ALA A 385 -11.71 -10.74 0.41
CA ALA A 385 -12.66 -11.72 -0.15
C ALA A 385 -13.70 -12.17 0.89
N ARG A 386 -13.26 -12.45 2.13
CA ARG A 386 -14.16 -12.82 3.22
C ARG A 386 -15.08 -11.66 3.67
N ARG A 387 -14.58 -10.42 3.61
CA ARG A 387 -15.39 -9.23 3.87
C ARG A 387 -16.52 -9.09 2.85
N VAL A 388 -16.23 -9.30 1.56
CA VAL A 388 -17.26 -9.32 0.50
C VAL A 388 -18.25 -10.47 0.72
N CYS A 389 -17.80 -11.68 1.08
CA CYS A 389 -18.70 -12.78 1.42
C CYS A 389 -19.67 -12.44 2.56
N ARG A 390 -19.22 -11.67 3.56
CA ARG A 390 -20.11 -11.21 4.62
C ARG A 390 -21.10 -10.18 4.10
N MET A 391 -20.62 -9.15 3.40
CA MET A 391 -21.47 -8.07 2.88
C MET A 391 -22.59 -8.60 1.97
N LYS A 392 -22.28 -9.53 1.05
CA LYS A 392 -23.30 -10.15 0.20
C LYS A 392 -24.31 -11.00 1.02
N GLY A 393 -23.85 -11.65 2.09
CA GLY A 393 -24.71 -12.38 3.01
C GLY A 393 -25.62 -11.47 3.83
N ASP A 394 -25.10 -10.34 4.30
CA ASP A 394 -25.86 -9.31 5.03
C ASP A 394 -26.90 -8.64 4.10
N LEU A 395 -26.60 -8.48 2.81
CA LEU A 395 -27.56 -8.04 1.78
C LEU A 395 -28.58 -9.12 1.40
N GLY A 396 -28.40 -10.37 1.82
CA GLY A 396 -29.27 -11.48 1.46
C GLY A 396 -29.21 -11.89 -0.03
N ILE A 397 -28.13 -11.55 -0.74
CA ILE A 397 -27.99 -11.86 -2.17
C ILE A 397 -27.26 -13.20 -2.38
N ASP A 398 -27.83 -14.05 -3.24
CA ASP A 398 -27.28 -15.38 -3.58
C ASP A 398 -26.41 -15.33 -4.84
N VAL A 399 -25.38 -14.48 -4.80
CA VAL A 399 -24.37 -14.36 -5.86
C VAL A 399 -23.04 -14.87 -5.34
N SER A 400 -22.31 -15.64 -6.14
CA SER A 400 -20.98 -16.14 -5.77
C SER A 400 -19.91 -15.05 -5.88
N LEU A 401 -18.80 -15.17 -5.14
CA LEU A 401 -17.63 -14.30 -5.32
C LEU A 401 -17.09 -14.37 -6.75
N ARG A 402 -17.18 -15.54 -7.37
CA ARG A 402 -16.80 -15.75 -8.77
C ARG A 402 -17.65 -14.87 -9.70
N ASP A 403 -18.97 -14.84 -9.52
CA ASP A 403 -19.85 -14.09 -10.40
C ASP A 403 -19.73 -12.57 -10.15
N LEU A 404 -19.56 -12.16 -8.90
CA LEU A 404 -19.20 -10.77 -8.56
C LEU A 404 -17.90 -10.35 -9.26
N ALA A 405 -16.87 -11.22 -9.27
CA ALA A 405 -15.60 -10.93 -9.92
C ALA A 405 -15.71 -10.93 -11.44
N ALA A 406 -16.47 -11.85 -12.02
CA ALA A 406 -16.72 -11.89 -13.45
C ALA A 406 -17.39 -10.60 -13.91
N HIS A 407 -18.48 -10.20 -13.25
CA HIS A 407 -19.16 -8.95 -13.54
C HIS A 407 -18.22 -7.74 -13.39
N HIS A 408 -17.45 -7.70 -12.30
CA HIS A 408 -16.52 -6.59 -12.05
C HIS A 408 -15.42 -6.49 -13.10
N ILE A 409 -14.78 -7.61 -13.45
CA ILE A 409 -13.71 -7.66 -14.46
C ILE A 409 -14.26 -7.20 -15.81
N ASP A 410 -15.40 -7.76 -16.23
CA ASP A 410 -15.96 -7.51 -17.56
C ASP A 410 -16.43 -6.06 -17.74
N THR A 411 -16.71 -5.34 -16.65
CA THR A 411 -17.26 -3.98 -16.67
C THR A 411 -16.22 -2.90 -16.36
N HIS A 412 -15.30 -3.17 -15.43
CA HIS A 412 -14.47 -2.12 -14.80
C HIS A 412 -12.96 -2.30 -14.94
N LEU A 413 -12.49 -3.45 -15.43
CA LEU A 413 -11.05 -3.74 -15.49
C LEU A 413 -10.62 -4.09 -16.91
N ASP A 414 -9.47 -3.57 -17.28
CA ASP A 414 -8.69 -4.15 -18.37
C ASP A 414 -7.82 -5.26 -17.79
N MET A 415 -7.84 -6.43 -18.45
CA MET A 415 -7.02 -7.56 -18.02
C MET A 415 -5.63 -7.57 -18.66
N ASP A 416 -5.36 -6.62 -19.55
CA ASP A 416 -4.06 -6.43 -20.17
C ASP A 416 -3.01 -6.03 -19.12
N GLY A 417 -1.83 -6.65 -19.18
CA GLY A 417 -0.73 -6.41 -18.24
C GLY A 417 -0.77 -7.26 -16.96
N PHE A 418 -1.90 -7.86 -16.58
CA PHE A 418 -1.93 -8.74 -15.41
C PHE A 418 -1.16 -10.04 -15.61
N VAL A 419 -0.56 -10.53 -14.52
CA VAL A 419 0.15 -11.81 -14.48
C VAL A 419 -0.82 -13.00 -14.47
N GLN A 420 -2.00 -12.81 -13.88
CA GLN A 420 -3.06 -13.81 -13.79
C GLN A 420 -4.16 -13.55 -14.84
N SER A 421 -4.57 -14.63 -15.49
CA SER A 421 -5.74 -14.63 -16.37
C SER A 421 -7.04 -14.46 -15.57
N ARG A 422 -8.07 -13.91 -16.22
CA ARG A 422 -9.44 -13.85 -15.71
C ARG A 422 -9.90 -15.18 -15.10
N ASP A 423 -9.77 -16.30 -15.82
CA ASP A 423 -10.20 -17.61 -15.33
C ASP A 423 -9.45 -18.06 -14.06
N GLY A 424 -8.16 -17.73 -13.98
CA GLY A 424 -7.34 -17.98 -12.79
C GLY A 424 -7.86 -17.23 -11.57
N ILE A 425 -8.23 -15.96 -11.73
CA ILE A 425 -8.84 -15.14 -10.66
C ILE A 425 -10.17 -15.77 -10.22
N LEU A 426 -11.04 -16.14 -11.16
CA LEU A 426 -12.34 -16.75 -10.88
C LEU A 426 -12.22 -18.07 -10.10
N ILE A 427 -11.27 -18.93 -10.48
CA ILE A 427 -11.01 -20.20 -9.77
C ILE A 427 -10.52 -19.94 -8.34
N ILE A 428 -9.62 -18.97 -8.14
CA ILE A 428 -9.12 -18.64 -6.81
C ILE A 428 -10.26 -18.19 -5.90
N LEU A 429 -11.17 -17.35 -6.40
CA LEU A 429 -12.28 -16.82 -5.62
C LEU A 429 -13.33 -17.87 -5.29
N ASP A 430 -13.63 -18.78 -6.22
CA ASP A 430 -14.49 -19.93 -5.97
C ASP A 430 -13.95 -20.82 -4.83
N LEU A 431 -12.65 -21.12 -4.88
CA LEU A 431 -11.98 -21.89 -3.82
C LEU A 431 -11.96 -21.15 -2.48
N GLU A 432 -11.79 -19.82 -2.48
CA GLU A 432 -11.71 -19.06 -1.24
C GLU A 432 -13.09 -18.83 -0.61
N GLU A 433 -14.15 -18.72 -1.42
CA GLU A 433 -15.53 -18.75 -0.93
C GLU A 433 -15.90 -20.11 -0.32
N ALA A 434 -15.53 -21.23 -0.96
CA ALA A 434 -15.75 -22.56 -0.41
C ALA A 434 -15.06 -22.74 0.95
N ARG A 435 -13.80 -22.29 1.06
CA ARG A 435 -13.03 -22.32 2.32
C ARG A 435 -13.64 -21.43 3.39
N TYR A 436 -14.17 -20.27 3.03
CA TYR A 436 -14.86 -19.39 3.96
C TYR A 436 -16.05 -20.10 4.62
N HIS A 437 -16.93 -20.73 3.82
CA HIS A 437 -18.07 -21.48 4.34
C HIS A 437 -17.67 -22.68 5.20
N GLU A 438 -16.63 -23.41 4.79
CA GLU A 438 -16.08 -24.51 5.60
C GLU A 438 -15.58 -24.02 6.96
N MET A 439 -14.89 -22.87 6.98
CA MET A 439 -14.37 -22.27 8.20
C MET A 439 -15.48 -21.74 9.11
N LEU A 440 -16.56 -21.14 8.57
CA LEU A 440 -17.71 -20.74 9.38
C LEU A 440 -18.29 -21.94 10.13
N ARG A 441 -18.56 -23.03 9.41
CA ARG A 441 -19.12 -24.27 9.98
C ARG A 441 -18.23 -24.87 11.07
N LYS A 442 -16.90 -24.89 10.85
CA LYS A 442 -15.93 -25.39 11.84
C LYS A 442 -15.75 -24.44 13.03
N GLY A 443 -15.91 -23.14 12.81
CA GLY A 443 -15.72 -22.09 13.81
C GLY A 443 -16.85 -21.94 14.82
N GLU A 444 -18.07 -22.44 14.49
CA GLU A 444 -19.25 -22.35 15.35
C GLU A 444 -19.01 -22.80 16.79
N ALA A 445 -18.37 -23.95 16.99
CA ALA A 445 -18.07 -24.46 18.32
C ALA A 445 -17.11 -23.53 19.08
N ALA A 446 -16.06 -23.03 18.40
CA ALA A 446 -15.07 -22.15 19.00
C ALA A 446 -15.67 -20.80 19.43
N VAL A 447 -16.49 -20.19 18.56
CA VAL A 447 -17.18 -18.92 18.87
C VAL A 447 -18.18 -19.10 19.99
N ARG A 448 -18.99 -20.17 19.96
CA ARG A 448 -19.94 -20.47 21.04
C ARG A 448 -19.25 -20.61 22.39
N THR A 449 -18.09 -21.26 22.44
CA THR A 449 -17.30 -21.38 23.67
C THR A 449 -16.71 -20.04 24.09
N ALA A 450 -16.17 -19.27 23.16
CA ALA A 450 -15.49 -18.01 23.45
C ALA A 450 -16.45 -16.88 23.88
N LEU A 451 -17.69 -16.87 23.37
CA LEU A 451 -18.72 -15.87 23.71
C LEU A 451 -19.71 -16.36 24.76
N ARG A 452 -19.46 -17.50 25.43
CA ARG A 452 -20.41 -18.12 26.37
C ARG A 452 -20.85 -17.20 27.50
N GLU A 453 -19.95 -16.32 27.95
CA GLU A 453 -20.20 -15.38 29.05
C GLU A 453 -20.76 -14.03 28.56
N LEU A 454 -20.86 -13.83 27.24
CA LEU A 454 -21.34 -12.60 26.64
C LEU A 454 -22.88 -12.65 26.49
N PRO A 455 -23.62 -11.63 26.98
CA PRO A 455 -25.06 -11.51 26.74
C PRO A 455 -25.42 -11.53 25.25
N GLN A 456 -26.58 -12.08 24.89
CA GLN A 456 -27.01 -12.21 23.47
C GLN A 456 -27.31 -10.85 22.81
N ASP A 457 -27.67 -9.85 23.60
CA ASP A 457 -27.93 -8.47 23.18
C ASP A 457 -26.67 -7.59 23.13
N ALA A 458 -25.50 -8.14 23.42
CA ALA A 458 -24.24 -7.39 23.41
C ALA A 458 -23.92 -6.84 22.01
N TYR A 459 -23.53 -5.56 21.97
CA TYR A 459 -23.20 -4.86 20.72
C TYR A 459 -21.76 -5.09 20.25
N ASN A 460 -20.83 -5.35 21.18
CA ASN A 460 -19.42 -5.59 20.90
C ASN A 460 -18.90 -6.79 21.68
N ALA A 461 -18.03 -7.58 21.06
CA ALA A 461 -17.27 -8.61 21.76
C ALA A 461 -16.01 -7.98 22.40
N PRO A 462 -15.51 -8.51 23.54
CA PRO A 462 -14.26 -8.05 24.11
C PRO A 462 -13.11 -8.24 23.12
N ASP A 463 -12.33 -7.18 22.91
CA ASP A 463 -11.23 -7.17 21.94
C ASP A 463 -10.27 -8.35 22.11
N GLU A 464 -9.90 -8.67 23.35
CA GLU A 464 -8.97 -9.75 23.68
C GLU A 464 -9.50 -11.13 23.24
N VAL A 465 -10.83 -11.32 23.25
CA VAL A 465 -11.46 -12.55 22.75
C VAL A 465 -11.33 -12.63 21.23
N LEU A 466 -11.55 -11.52 20.52
CA LEU A 466 -11.43 -11.44 19.07
C LEU A 466 -9.97 -11.62 18.61
N PHE A 467 -9.01 -11.00 19.30
CA PHE A 467 -7.57 -11.20 19.06
C PHE A 467 -7.20 -12.68 19.22
N ARG A 468 -7.57 -13.28 20.35
CA ARG A 468 -7.29 -14.70 20.63
C ARG A 468 -7.89 -15.64 19.58
N LEU A 469 -9.14 -15.42 19.17
CA LEU A 469 -9.80 -16.23 18.14
C LEU A 469 -9.10 -16.10 16.78
N ALA A 470 -8.67 -14.89 16.43
CA ALA A 470 -7.90 -14.66 15.20
C ALA A 470 -6.55 -15.36 15.23
N GLU A 471 -5.83 -15.28 16.36
CA GLU A 471 -4.47 -15.81 16.49
C GLU A 471 -4.43 -17.34 16.69
N GLU A 472 -5.27 -17.89 17.56
CA GLU A 472 -5.25 -19.32 17.91
C GLU A 472 -6.04 -20.19 16.93
N ARG A 473 -7.14 -19.64 16.39
CA ARG A 473 -8.11 -20.40 15.59
C ARG A 473 -8.21 -19.92 14.14
N GLY A 474 -7.51 -18.83 13.78
CA GLY A 474 -7.59 -18.25 12.44
C GLY A 474 -8.97 -17.65 12.12
N LEU A 475 -9.79 -17.39 13.15
CA LEU A 475 -11.12 -16.80 13.01
C LEU A 475 -10.99 -15.29 13.12
N ASN A 476 -10.92 -14.63 11.96
CA ASN A 476 -10.96 -13.18 11.88
C ASN A 476 -12.22 -12.64 12.61
N PRO A 477 -12.14 -11.46 13.26
CA PRO A 477 -13.26 -10.84 13.99
C PRO A 477 -14.59 -10.79 13.24
N GLU A 478 -14.57 -10.46 11.96
CA GLU A 478 -15.74 -10.41 11.08
C GLU A 478 -16.37 -11.81 10.91
N MET A 479 -15.55 -12.87 10.90
CA MET A 479 -16.06 -14.25 10.89
C MET A 479 -16.68 -14.61 12.23
N VAL A 480 -16.07 -14.16 13.33
CA VAL A 480 -16.62 -14.35 14.68
C VAL A 480 -18.01 -13.71 14.76
N VAL A 481 -18.17 -12.49 14.26
CA VAL A 481 -19.47 -11.82 14.19
C VAL A 481 -20.47 -12.58 13.32
N SER A 482 -20.08 -13.00 12.11
CA SER A 482 -20.96 -13.78 11.22
C SER A 482 -21.45 -15.09 11.87
N ILE A 483 -20.55 -15.80 12.56
CA ILE A 483 -20.89 -17.00 13.32
C ILE A 483 -21.80 -16.65 14.51
N ALA A 484 -21.47 -15.60 15.26
CA ALA A 484 -22.22 -15.19 16.45
C ALA A 484 -23.67 -14.80 16.10
N ARG A 485 -23.90 -14.10 14.99
CA ARG A 485 -25.25 -13.80 14.47
C ARG A 485 -26.06 -15.07 14.25
N LYS A 486 -25.49 -16.10 13.61
CA LYS A 486 -26.15 -17.41 13.43
C LYS A 486 -26.43 -18.13 14.75
N LEU A 487 -25.69 -17.82 15.80
CA LEU A 487 -25.85 -18.38 17.14
C LEU A 487 -26.79 -17.56 18.05
N GLY A 488 -27.35 -16.45 17.56
CA GLY A 488 -28.32 -15.62 18.27
C GLY A 488 -27.81 -14.28 18.80
N TRP A 489 -26.55 -13.90 18.53
CA TRP A 489 -26.04 -12.56 18.82
C TRP A 489 -26.27 -11.62 17.62
N GLU A 490 -27.53 -11.21 17.41
CA GLU A 490 -27.93 -10.43 16.22
C GLU A 490 -27.24 -9.06 16.13
N ASN A 491 -27.06 -8.39 17.28
CA ASN A 491 -26.51 -7.03 17.37
C ASN A 491 -24.99 -6.98 17.44
N LEU A 492 -24.30 -8.13 17.48
CA LEU A 492 -22.86 -8.14 17.65
C LEU A 492 -22.18 -7.55 16.43
N SER A 493 -21.26 -6.64 16.68
CA SER A 493 -20.43 -6.00 15.68
C SER A 493 -18.97 -5.95 16.13
N VAL A 494 -18.08 -5.70 15.17
CA VAL A 494 -16.69 -5.36 15.47
C VAL A 494 -16.63 -3.84 15.63
N ARG A 495 -16.02 -3.37 16.72
CA ARG A 495 -15.85 -1.93 16.93
C ARG A 495 -15.04 -1.30 15.80
N VAL A 496 -15.31 -0.01 15.54
CA VAL A 496 -14.52 0.79 14.60
C VAL A 496 -13.05 0.80 15.05
N GLY A 497 -12.13 0.67 14.08
CA GLY A 497 -10.69 0.64 14.31
C GLY A 497 -10.09 -0.70 14.74
N PHE A 498 -10.89 -1.72 15.08
CA PHE A 498 -10.33 -3.03 15.47
C PHE A 498 -9.48 -3.66 14.35
N ALA A 499 -9.90 -3.49 13.08
CA ALA A 499 -9.14 -3.97 11.93
C ALA A 499 -7.77 -3.28 11.80
N ALA A 500 -7.69 -1.99 12.11
CA ALA A 500 -6.45 -1.24 12.16
C ALA A 500 -5.56 -1.73 13.32
N ASP A 501 -6.13 -1.97 14.50
CA ASP A 501 -5.38 -2.52 15.65
C ASP A 501 -4.86 -3.94 15.37
N MET A 502 -5.65 -4.78 14.69
CA MET A 502 -5.20 -6.09 14.20
C MET A 502 -4.02 -5.97 13.22
N ALA A 503 -4.12 -5.03 12.27
CA ALA A 503 -3.06 -4.78 11.31
C ALA A 503 -1.79 -4.25 11.99
N ALA A 504 -1.94 -3.29 12.93
CA ALA A 504 -0.85 -2.72 13.72
C ALA A 504 -0.16 -3.80 14.56
N ARG A 505 -0.91 -4.63 15.30
CA ARG A 505 -0.34 -5.77 16.06
C ARG A 505 0.39 -6.75 15.15
N ASN A 506 -0.15 -7.05 13.97
CA ASN A 506 0.50 -7.95 13.02
C ASN A 506 1.79 -7.32 12.42
N ALA A 507 1.76 -6.01 12.14
CA ALA A 507 2.91 -5.25 11.68
C ALA A 507 3.98 -5.14 12.77
N GLU A 508 3.61 -4.87 14.03
CA GLU A 508 4.51 -4.87 15.18
C GLU A 508 5.15 -6.23 15.41
N ARG A 509 4.37 -7.33 15.34
CA ARG A 509 4.91 -8.70 15.42
C ARG A 509 5.86 -8.99 14.27
N THR A 510 5.56 -8.49 13.07
CA THR A 510 6.44 -8.62 11.90
C THR A 510 7.72 -7.82 12.09
N LYS A 511 7.63 -6.57 12.57
CA LYS A 511 8.78 -5.71 12.92
C LYS A 511 9.60 -6.31 14.07
N ALA A 512 8.97 -6.87 15.10
CA ALA A 512 9.65 -7.54 16.20
C ALA A 512 10.35 -8.83 15.74
N ALA A 513 9.71 -9.61 14.88
CA ALA A 513 10.33 -10.77 14.24
C ALA A 513 11.46 -10.40 13.28
N ALA A 514 11.41 -9.20 12.67
CA ALA A 514 12.47 -8.63 11.84
C ALA A 514 13.63 -8.07 12.68
N LYS A 515 13.36 -7.40 13.81
CA LYS A 515 14.36 -6.97 14.80
C LYS A 515 15.07 -8.15 15.45
N GLY A 516 14.35 -9.24 15.74
CA GLY A 516 14.95 -10.51 16.17
C GLY A 516 15.80 -11.21 15.09
N LYS A 517 15.86 -10.64 13.87
CA LYS A 517 16.65 -11.07 12.72
C LYS A 517 17.70 -10.04 12.30
N GLU A 518 17.96 -8.99 13.08
CA GLU A 518 19.29 -8.38 12.99
C GLU A 518 20.28 -9.49 13.33
N LYS A 519 21.02 -9.97 12.32
CA LYS A 519 22.18 -10.82 12.56
C LYS A 519 23.09 -10.01 13.46
N GLY A 520 23.06 -10.27 14.77
CA GLY A 520 24.02 -9.67 15.68
C GLY A 520 25.41 -9.87 15.07
N GLN A 521 26.18 -8.79 14.94
CA GLN A 521 27.51 -8.87 14.34
C GLN A 521 28.33 -9.89 15.14
N ILE A 522 28.61 -11.03 14.53
CA ILE A 522 29.43 -12.07 15.15
C ILE A 522 30.89 -11.63 15.10
N PHE A 523 31.24 -10.82 14.09
CA PHE A 523 32.58 -10.33 13.84
C PHE A 523 32.66 -8.80 13.93
N HIS A 524 33.75 -8.29 14.50
CA HIS A 524 34.02 -6.86 14.53
C HIS A 524 34.61 -6.38 13.19
N THR A 525 34.09 -5.27 12.66
CA THR A 525 34.45 -4.71 11.36
C THR A 525 35.52 -3.63 11.47
N ASN A 526 36.79 -4.00 11.26
CA ASN A 526 37.92 -3.05 11.13
C ASN A 526 38.65 -3.17 9.79
N PHE A 527 38.12 -3.93 8.83
CA PHE A 527 38.75 -4.23 7.55
C PHE A 527 37.94 -3.67 6.37
N PRO A 528 38.59 -3.31 5.25
CA PRO A 528 37.89 -2.93 4.02
C PRO A 528 37.10 -4.11 3.46
N SER A 529 36.10 -3.83 2.61
CA SER A 529 35.32 -4.88 1.95
C SER A 529 36.20 -5.82 1.13
N THR A 530 35.98 -7.12 1.27
CA THR A 530 36.77 -8.16 0.58
C THR A 530 36.41 -8.19 -0.91
N ARG A 531 37.42 -8.28 -1.79
CA ARG A 531 37.18 -8.41 -3.24
C ARG A 531 36.65 -9.80 -3.59
N GLN A 532 35.49 -9.84 -4.24
CA GLN A 532 34.70 -11.06 -4.48
C GLN A 532 34.99 -11.63 -5.87
N ASP A 533 36.14 -12.28 -6.04
CA ASP A 533 36.66 -12.71 -7.34
C ASP A 533 35.81 -13.84 -7.97
N TYR A 534 34.96 -14.52 -7.18
CA TYR A 534 34.06 -15.57 -7.66
C TYR A 534 32.98 -15.11 -8.65
N TYR A 535 32.69 -13.79 -8.73
CA TYR A 535 31.80 -13.25 -9.76
C TYR A 535 32.46 -13.20 -11.15
N SER A 536 33.79 -13.12 -11.20
CA SER A 536 34.55 -12.99 -12.45
C SER A 536 34.65 -14.32 -13.20
N ASP A 537 34.92 -15.42 -12.49
CA ASP A 537 34.95 -16.76 -13.06
C ASP A 537 34.44 -17.81 -12.06
N THR A 538 33.22 -18.29 -12.29
CA THR A 538 32.59 -19.30 -11.44
C THR A 538 33.21 -20.70 -11.52
N SER A 539 34.11 -20.94 -12.48
CA SER A 539 34.80 -22.23 -12.69
C SER A 539 36.18 -22.29 -12.04
N GLN A 540 36.73 -21.15 -11.63
CA GLN A 540 38.02 -21.09 -10.97
C GLN A 540 37.92 -21.64 -9.55
N THR A 541 38.85 -22.53 -9.19
CA THR A 541 38.86 -23.22 -7.89
C THR A 541 40.07 -22.87 -7.04
N GLU A 542 41.09 -22.24 -7.62
CA GLU A 542 42.35 -21.91 -6.96
C GLU A 542 42.69 -20.43 -7.18
N PHE A 543 43.16 -19.76 -6.13
CA PHE A 543 43.53 -18.33 -6.15
C PHE A 543 44.67 -18.03 -5.17
N SER A 544 45.27 -16.86 -5.33
CA SER A 544 46.23 -16.28 -4.40
C SER A 544 45.63 -15.01 -3.80
N ALA A 545 45.82 -14.82 -2.50
CA ALA A 545 45.31 -13.68 -1.74
C ALA A 545 46.28 -13.33 -0.60
N VAL A 546 46.04 -12.20 0.05
CA VAL A 546 46.78 -11.76 1.24
C VAL A 546 45.89 -11.91 2.47
N VAL A 547 46.39 -12.61 3.48
CA VAL A 547 45.76 -12.72 4.80
C VAL A 547 45.94 -11.39 5.53
N LEU A 548 44.82 -10.73 5.83
CA LEU A 548 44.77 -9.45 6.53
C LEU A 548 44.67 -9.60 8.04
N ASP A 549 44.03 -10.68 8.51
CA ASP A 549 43.84 -10.98 9.93
C ASP A 549 43.49 -12.46 10.12
N CYS A 550 43.88 -13.01 11.27
CA CYS A 550 43.49 -14.34 11.72
C CYS A 550 43.31 -14.35 13.24
N LYS A 551 42.07 -14.52 13.72
CA LYS A 551 41.73 -14.51 15.15
C LYS A 551 41.07 -15.80 15.62
N PRO A 552 41.34 -16.25 16.86
CA PRO A 552 40.59 -17.37 17.44
C PRO A 552 39.14 -16.96 17.70
N LEU A 553 38.22 -17.89 17.45
CA LEU A 553 36.79 -17.73 17.75
C LEU A 553 36.53 -17.96 19.23
N THR A 554 35.74 -17.08 19.83
CA THR A 554 35.22 -17.29 21.19
C THR A 554 34.09 -18.30 21.19
N LYS A 555 33.83 -18.93 22.34
CA LYS A 555 32.72 -19.89 22.48
C LYS A 555 31.36 -19.27 22.13
N ALA A 556 31.14 -18.02 22.51
CA ALA A 556 29.91 -17.29 22.18
C ALA A 556 29.72 -17.09 20.67
N GLN A 557 30.82 -16.84 19.94
CA GLN A 557 30.78 -16.73 18.47
C GLN A 557 30.45 -18.09 17.84
N ILE A 558 31.11 -19.17 18.28
CA ILE A 558 30.86 -20.53 17.76
C ILE A 558 29.39 -20.94 17.95
N ASP A 559 28.83 -20.69 19.14
CA ASP A 559 27.43 -21.01 19.45
C ASP A 559 26.44 -20.18 18.60
N SER A 560 26.86 -19.00 18.11
CA SER A 560 26.04 -18.10 17.29
C SER A 560 26.09 -18.39 15.79
N LEU A 561 27.08 -19.17 15.32
CA LEU A 561 27.32 -19.41 13.89
C LEU A 561 26.23 -20.23 13.18
N ASN A 562 25.35 -20.93 13.91
CA ASN A 562 24.25 -21.76 13.37
C ASN A 562 24.69 -22.60 12.14
N LEU A 563 25.82 -23.31 12.29
CA LEU A 563 26.47 -24.04 11.19
C LEU A 563 25.54 -25.10 10.57
N SER A 564 25.65 -25.29 9.26
CA SER A 564 24.94 -26.36 8.55
C SER A 564 25.34 -27.74 9.08
N SER A 565 24.44 -28.72 9.02
CA SER A 565 24.73 -30.13 9.35
C SER A 565 25.82 -30.74 8.47
N GLU A 566 26.20 -30.08 7.37
CA GLU A 566 27.32 -30.47 6.50
C GLU A 566 28.70 -30.02 7.02
N VAL A 567 28.74 -29.16 8.05
CA VAL A 567 29.99 -28.75 8.70
C VAL A 567 30.40 -29.84 9.68
N VAL A 568 31.35 -30.67 9.27
CA VAL A 568 31.79 -31.87 10.03
C VAL A 568 32.72 -31.50 11.18
N GLU A 569 33.45 -30.39 11.06
CA GLU A 569 34.48 -29.95 12.01
C GLU A 569 34.17 -28.53 12.48
N LEU A 570 34.24 -28.30 13.80
CA LEU A 570 33.96 -26.98 14.37
C LEU A 570 35.10 -26.01 14.05
N PRO A 571 34.77 -24.76 13.64
CA PRO A 571 35.80 -23.75 13.41
C PRO A 571 36.42 -23.29 14.72
N THR A 572 37.73 -23.04 14.68
CA THR A 572 38.50 -22.53 15.82
C THR A 572 38.99 -21.11 15.58
N HIS A 573 39.18 -20.73 14.31
CA HIS A 573 39.68 -19.41 13.91
C HIS A 573 38.82 -18.81 12.80
N CYS A 574 38.96 -17.50 12.64
CA CYS A 574 38.35 -16.72 11.59
C CYS A 574 39.44 -15.96 10.85
N VAL A 575 39.49 -16.11 9.53
CA VAL A 575 40.51 -15.54 8.64
C VAL A 575 39.88 -14.55 7.68
N VAL A 576 40.47 -13.36 7.57
CA VAL A 576 40.06 -12.30 6.64
C VAL A 576 41.11 -12.16 5.54
N LEU A 577 40.66 -12.11 4.29
CA LEU A 577 41.51 -11.95 3.11
C LEU A 577 41.19 -10.62 2.40
N ASP A 578 42.15 -10.13 1.62
CA ASP A 578 41.95 -8.99 0.71
C ASP A 578 41.00 -9.35 -0.46
N SER A 579 41.09 -10.57 -0.95
CA SER A 579 40.33 -11.12 -2.06
C SER A 579 40.08 -12.61 -1.89
N THR A 580 38.98 -13.13 -2.45
CA THR A 580 38.64 -14.54 -2.31
C THR A 580 37.76 -15.07 -3.43
N LEU A 581 37.96 -16.35 -3.78
CA LEU A 581 37.00 -17.10 -4.59
C LEU A 581 35.96 -17.85 -3.74
N PHE A 582 36.09 -17.94 -2.41
CA PHE A 582 35.09 -18.59 -1.57
C PHE A 582 33.79 -17.78 -1.57
N TYR A 583 32.68 -18.42 -1.95
CA TYR A 583 31.35 -17.83 -1.88
C TYR A 583 30.87 -17.90 -0.42
N PRO A 584 30.58 -16.76 0.22
CA PRO A 584 30.03 -16.74 1.56
C PRO A 584 28.58 -17.20 1.57
N GLU A 585 28.10 -17.76 2.68
CA GLU A 585 26.69 -18.14 2.81
C GLU A 585 25.77 -16.92 2.57
N GLY A 586 24.90 -17.05 1.57
CA GLY A 586 24.07 -15.94 1.09
C GLY A 586 23.15 -16.36 -0.05
N GLY A 587 21.99 -15.71 -0.18
CA GLY A 587 21.04 -15.97 -1.28
C GLY A 587 20.42 -17.37 -1.29
N GLY A 588 20.44 -18.08 -0.14
CA GLY A 588 19.98 -19.47 -0.04
C GLY A 588 21.01 -20.52 -0.48
N GLN A 589 22.24 -20.11 -0.80
CA GLN A 589 23.38 -21.01 -0.98
C GLN A 589 24.25 -21.02 0.28
N LEU A 590 24.63 -22.23 0.70
CA LEU A 590 25.57 -22.45 1.81
C LEU A 590 26.96 -21.93 1.45
N GLY A 591 27.71 -21.51 2.47
CA GLY A 591 29.09 -21.08 2.33
C GLY A 591 29.99 -22.19 1.80
N ASP A 592 30.99 -21.80 1.02
CA ASP A 592 31.97 -22.74 0.51
C ASP A 592 32.93 -23.24 1.59
N GLN A 593 33.46 -24.42 1.30
CA GLN A 593 34.51 -25.08 2.04
C GLN A 593 35.70 -25.36 1.14
N GLY A 594 36.85 -25.64 1.74
CA GLY A 594 38.09 -25.86 1.00
C GLY A 594 39.30 -25.72 1.90
N SER A 595 40.37 -25.14 1.39
CA SER A 595 41.62 -24.93 2.12
C SER A 595 42.25 -23.57 1.83
N LEU A 596 42.90 -23.02 2.86
CA LEU A 596 43.82 -21.90 2.77
C LEU A 596 45.20 -22.41 3.21
N GLY A 597 46.13 -22.55 2.26
CA GLY A 597 47.40 -23.24 2.49
C GLY A 597 47.16 -24.69 2.95
N THR A 598 47.65 -25.03 4.14
CA THR A 598 47.44 -26.34 4.78
C THR A 598 46.21 -26.39 5.71
N THR A 599 45.57 -25.26 5.96
CA THR A 599 44.45 -25.11 6.88
C THR A 599 43.12 -25.34 6.16
N ARG A 600 42.17 -26.01 6.81
CA ARG A 600 40.84 -26.28 6.22
C ARG A 600 39.88 -25.13 6.52
N VAL A 601 39.19 -24.66 5.47
CA VAL A 601 38.03 -23.75 5.57
C VAL A 601 36.77 -24.62 5.67
N VAL A 602 36.08 -24.51 6.80
CA VAL A 602 34.89 -25.34 7.12
C VAL A 602 33.57 -24.62 6.83
N ASP A 603 33.59 -23.30 6.71
CA ASP A 603 32.47 -22.48 6.25
C ASP A 603 32.96 -21.06 5.89
N THR A 604 32.17 -20.34 5.11
CA THR A 604 32.50 -18.96 4.69
C THR A 604 31.29 -18.05 4.92
N ARG A 605 31.50 -16.89 5.54
CA ARG A 605 30.45 -15.93 5.94
C ARG A 605 30.77 -14.53 5.44
N ILE A 606 29.75 -13.67 5.35
CA ILE A 606 29.91 -12.26 5.01
C ILE A 606 29.15 -11.39 6.01
N GLU A 607 29.81 -10.38 6.56
CA GLU A 607 29.22 -9.33 7.38
C GLU A 607 29.79 -7.97 6.94
N SER A 608 28.92 -6.99 6.70
CA SER A 608 29.29 -5.63 6.28
C SER A 608 30.30 -5.55 5.11
N GLY A 609 30.19 -6.49 4.15
CA GLY A 609 31.06 -6.55 2.98
C GLY A 609 32.42 -7.23 3.20
N VAL A 610 32.75 -7.66 4.42
CA VAL A 610 33.97 -8.43 4.73
C VAL A 610 33.65 -9.91 4.72
N ILE A 611 34.46 -10.71 4.03
CA ILE A 611 34.31 -12.16 3.97
C ILE A 611 35.20 -12.82 5.03
N TYR A 612 34.55 -13.60 5.89
CA TYR A 612 35.14 -14.33 7.00
C TYR A 612 35.22 -15.82 6.67
N HIS A 613 36.44 -16.35 6.62
CA HIS A 613 36.72 -17.76 6.35
C HIS A 613 36.89 -18.46 7.69
N LEU A 614 35.98 -19.39 8.01
CA LEU A 614 35.99 -20.12 9.26
C LEU A 614 36.89 -21.32 9.12
N THR A 615 37.97 -21.37 9.89
CA THR A 615 39.03 -22.37 9.75
C THR A 615 39.19 -23.23 11.00
N ASN A 616 39.72 -24.43 10.83
CA ASN A 616 40.01 -25.34 11.94
C ASN A 616 41.36 -25.06 12.64
N SER A 617 42.22 -24.22 12.07
CA SER A 617 43.49 -23.78 12.66
C SER A 617 43.83 -22.33 12.27
N SER A 618 44.82 -21.75 12.94
CA SER A 618 45.35 -20.43 12.62
C SER A 618 46.09 -20.41 11.27
N VAL A 619 46.21 -19.23 10.69
CA VAL A 619 46.95 -18.95 9.46
C VAL A 619 47.83 -17.72 9.71
N GLU A 620 49.05 -17.73 9.19
CA GLU A 620 49.95 -16.56 9.29
C GLU A 620 49.49 -15.44 8.37
N GLU A 621 49.71 -14.20 8.79
CA GLU A 621 49.48 -13.02 7.95
C GLU A 621 50.47 -13.00 6.77
N GLY A 622 49.99 -12.59 5.58
CA GLY A 622 50.78 -12.57 4.35
C GLY A 622 50.17 -13.38 3.20
N ASP A 623 50.99 -13.70 2.20
CA ASP A 623 50.54 -14.36 0.97
C ASP A 623 50.05 -15.79 1.23
N ILE A 624 48.88 -16.13 0.71
CA ILE A 624 48.29 -17.46 0.83
C ILE A 624 47.66 -17.93 -0.48
N THR A 625 47.68 -19.24 -0.69
CA THR A 625 46.94 -19.91 -1.77
C THR A 625 45.64 -20.51 -1.21
N GLY A 626 44.51 -20.14 -1.81
CA GLY A 626 43.21 -20.72 -1.50
C GLY A 626 42.77 -21.73 -2.56
N LYS A 627 42.11 -22.80 -2.10
CA LYS A 627 41.51 -23.83 -2.96
C LYS A 627 40.12 -24.18 -2.47
N ILE A 628 39.13 -24.04 -3.36
CA ILE A 628 37.74 -24.38 -3.09
C ILE A 628 37.52 -25.87 -3.31
N ASP A 629 36.67 -26.48 -2.47
CA ASP A 629 36.11 -27.80 -2.74
C ASP A 629 35.14 -27.72 -3.92
N TRP A 630 35.64 -28.10 -5.10
CA TRP A 630 34.88 -28.04 -6.34
C TRP A 630 33.66 -28.96 -6.34
N GLU A 631 33.73 -30.12 -5.68
CA GLU A 631 32.61 -31.04 -5.63
C GLU A 631 31.45 -30.42 -4.85
N ARG A 632 31.75 -29.83 -3.69
CA ARG A 632 30.79 -29.04 -2.91
C ARG A 632 30.24 -27.86 -3.70
N ARG A 633 31.11 -27.02 -4.29
CA ARG A 633 30.69 -25.86 -5.09
C ARG A 633 29.77 -26.25 -6.24
N ARG A 634 30.02 -27.38 -6.88
CA ARG A 634 29.17 -27.89 -7.97
C ARG A 634 27.83 -28.41 -7.45
N GLN A 635 27.79 -29.04 -6.28
CA GLN A 635 26.55 -29.47 -5.64
C GLN A 635 25.72 -28.26 -5.20
N THR A 636 26.35 -27.24 -4.62
CA THR A 636 25.65 -26.00 -4.23
C THR A 636 25.16 -25.24 -5.45
N ASN A 637 26.01 -25.03 -6.47
CA ASN A 637 25.62 -24.38 -7.73
C ASN A 637 24.57 -25.17 -8.53
N GLY A 638 24.68 -26.50 -8.60
CA GLY A 638 23.89 -27.36 -9.49
C GLY A 638 22.61 -27.94 -8.86
N SER A 639 22.67 -28.35 -7.59
CA SER A 639 21.61 -29.12 -6.91
C SER A 639 20.77 -28.26 -5.96
N SER A 640 21.31 -27.18 -5.40
CA SER A 640 20.60 -26.30 -4.46
C SER A 640 20.48 -24.83 -4.86
N HIS A 641 21.27 -24.32 -5.82
CA HIS A 641 21.11 -22.94 -6.33
C HIS A 641 20.43 -22.89 -7.71
N ARG A 642 20.92 -23.64 -8.73
CA ARG A 642 20.23 -23.74 -10.04
C ARG A 642 18.94 -24.58 -9.99
N SER A 643 18.82 -25.52 -9.05
CA SER A 643 17.66 -26.42 -8.95
C SER A 643 16.40 -25.69 -8.47
N PRO A 644 16.42 -24.79 -7.46
CA PRO A 644 15.30 -23.89 -7.20
C PRO A 644 14.96 -22.98 -8.37
N HIS A 645 15.93 -22.41 -9.10
CA HIS A 645 15.63 -21.61 -10.30
C HIS A 645 14.96 -22.43 -11.42
N ARG A 646 15.42 -23.67 -11.68
CA ARG A 646 14.78 -24.60 -12.63
C ARG A 646 13.42 -25.10 -12.13
N ARG A 647 13.29 -25.45 -10.84
CA ARG A 647 12.01 -25.82 -10.19
C ARG A 647 11.08 -24.64 -9.99
N ARG A 648 11.52 -23.39 -10.14
CA ARG A 648 10.66 -22.20 -10.21
C ARG A 648 10.23 -21.92 -11.64
N LYS A 649 11.12 -22.08 -12.64
CA LYS A 649 10.76 -21.99 -14.06
C LYS A 649 9.79 -23.11 -14.50
N CYS A 650 9.93 -24.35 -14.02
CA CYS A 650 9.12 -25.49 -14.48
C CYS A 650 7.62 -25.45 -14.11
N PRO A 651 7.22 -25.12 -12.86
CA PRO A 651 5.82 -24.98 -12.49
C PRO A 651 5.20 -23.67 -12.99
N CYS A 652 5.98 -22.63 -13.33
CA CYS A 652 5.45 -21.47 -14.07
C CYS A 652 4.95 -21.83 -15.47
N TYR A 653 5.45 -22.93 -16.07
CA TYR A 653 5.03 -23.41 -17.38
C TYR A 653 3.95 -24.51 -17.32
N THR A 654 3.76 -25.17 -16.17
CA THR A 654 2.85 -26.35 -16.03
C THR A 654 1.70 -26.14 -15.06
N ARG A 655 1.78 -25.16 -14.16
CA ARG A 655 0.65 -24.59 -13.43
C ARG A 655 0.59 -23.11 -13.82
N SER A 656 -0.61 -22.55 -13.89
CA SER A 656 -0.81 -21.10 -14.04
C SER A 656 0.19 -20.31 -13.18
N THR A 657 0.62 -19.16 -13.71
CA THR A 657 1.77 -18.27 -13.37
C THR A 657 1.88 -17.77 -11.91
N HIS A 658 1.43 -18.54 -10.91
CA HIS A 658 1.31 -18.20 -9.49
C HIS A 658 2.64 -18.20 -8.71
N LEU A 659 3.79 -18.46 -9.32
CA LEU A 659 5.07 -18.48 -8.62
C LEU A 659 5.80 -17.13 -8.77
N ALA A 660 5.84 -16.40 -7.67
CA ALA A 660 6.55 -15.13 -7.54
C ALA A 660 8.08 -15.34 -7.64
N SER A 661 8.61 -15.31 -8.86
CA SER A 661 9.94 -14.76 -9.18
C SER A 661 10.11 -14.67 -10.70
N ARG A 662 9.70 -13.56 -11.32
CA ARG A 662 10.30 -13.10 -12.58
C ARG A 662 11.24 -11.95 -12.24
N PHE A 663 12.49 -12.29 -11.91
CA PHE A 663 13.63 -11.40 -12.12
C PHE A 663 14.26 -11.89 -13.43
N GLU A 664 13.99 -11.18 -14.52
CA GLU A 664 14.64 -11.25 -15.85
C GLU A 664 13.63 -10.76 -16.89
N GLN A 665 13.42 -9.43 -16.97
CA GLN A 665 12.95 -8.67 -18.15
C GLN A 665 12.73 -7.20 -17.75
N GLY A 666 13.84 -6.47 -17.63
CA GLY A 666 13.86 -5.03 -17.35
C GLY A 666 15.22 -4.39 -17.61
N TRP A 667 16.28 -5.19 -17.72
CA TRP A 667 17.65 -4.73 -18.00
C TRP A 667 18.06 -4.91 -19.47
N ALA A 668 17.16 -4.63 -20.40
CA ALA A 668 17.45 -4.68 -21.83
C ALA A 668 16.91 -3.44 -22.57
N ILE A 669 17.05 -2.25 -21.98
CA ILE A 669 16.97 -0.97 -22.68
C ILE A 669 18.14 -0.09 -22.21
N CYS A 670 19.35 -0.52 -22.54
CA CYS A 670 20.59 0.27 -22.54
C CYS A 670 21.64 -0.51 -23.34
N LYS A 671 21.34 -0.69 -24.62
CA LYS A 671 22.33 -0.99 -25.66
C LYS A 671 21.95 -0.19 -26.90
N ASN A 672 22.32 1.09 -26.89
CA ASN A 672 23.19 1.69 -27.89
C ASN A 672 23.71 3.02 -27.37
#